data_AF-A0AAV9RMF2-F1
#
_entry.id   AF-A0AAV9RMF2-F1
#
_cell.length_a   1.000
_cell.length_b   1.000
_cell.length_c   1.000
_cell.angle_alpha   90.00
_cell.angle_beta   90.00
_cell.angle_gamma   90.00
#
_symmetry.space_group_name_H-M   'P 1'
#
loop_
_entity.id
_entity.type
_entity.pdbx_description
1 polymer ?
#
loop_
_entity_poly.entity_id
_entity_poly.type
_entity_poly.pdbx_seq_one_letter_code
_entity_poly.pdbx_strand_id
1 'polypeptide(L)'
;MPCISSHLDQMVKLPGSYSDVAEKICTVEQILSEFRLNKEELEEVMKRMQYEMIRGLRLETHEEASVKMLPTYVCSTPEGSEVGDFLALDLGGTNFRVMLVKVGEDEERGFKVETKNQMYSISEDAMTGTAEMLFDYIAECMSDFLDKHHIKHKKLPLGFTFSFPVRHEDLDKGILLNWTKGFKASGAEGNNVVGLLRDAIKRRGDFEMDVVAMVNDTVATMVSCYYEDRSCEVGMIVGTGCNACYMEEMRTVELVEGEEGRMCVNTEWGAFGDNGELEEFRLEYDRVVDEASINPGRQLYEKVISGKYMGELVRLVLMKLVNEDLLFNGEASEQLMTRGSFETCFVSQVESDSGDRKQIYNILSSLGVLPSELDCDIVRLVCESVSTRSAHMCGAGLAGVINLMREQRGQDTLKITVGVDGSVYKLHPYFRDRFHQVVRELTPHSDITFLQSDEGSGRGAALISAVASLCPYLCSPAQSNPAYFTSYQASKKASNKRQRGNQKSCSNVFSMFEQSQIQEFKEAFGCIDQDRDGVIKKQDLKETYAQLGKLNVTDEELEEMLNEGKGPINFTVFLTLFGEKLNGTDPEDTILSAFKPFDPNGTGFVNKDEFKRLLMNQADKFTAEEVEQAFALAPIDPIGNIDYKQLCYIITHGDEKEES
;
A
#
# COMPACT_ATOMS: atom_id res chain seq x y z
N MET A 1 -26.56 9.66 -7.75
CA MET A 1 -25.83 10.18 -8.94
C MET A 1 -26.65 11.29 -9.60
N PRO A 2 -26.14 12.54 -9.71
CA PRO A 2 -26.75 13.57 -10.54
C PRO A 2 -25.99 13.87 -11.86
N CYS A 3 -24.87 13.20 -12.16
CA CYS A 3 -23.98 13.65 -13.24
C CYS A 3 -24.52 13.42 -14.68
N ILE A 4 -25.38 12.42 -14.91
CA ILE A 4 -25.95 12.15 -16.25
C ILE A 4 -27.32 12.83 -16.44
N SER A 5 -28.04 13.06 -15.34
CA SER A 5 -29.37 13.72 -15.35
C SER A 5 -29.30 15.17 -15.85
N SER A 6 -28.22 15.90 -15.58
CA SER A 6 -28.05 17.28 -16.03
C SER A 6 -27.89 17.40 -17.54
N HIS A 7 -27.38 16.36 -18.21
CA HIS A 7 -27.25 16.32 -19.67
C HIS A 7 -28.55 15.85 -20.36
N LEU A 8 -29.30 14.93 -19.75
CA LEU A 8 -30.59 14.46 -20.27
C LEU A 8 -31.65 15.58 -20.34
N ASP A 9 -31.72 16.46 -19.33
CA ASP A 9 -32.73 17.53 -19.27
C ASP A 9 -32.52 18.65 -20.32
N GLN A 10 -31.31 18.78 -20.87
CA GLN A 10 -31.01 19.74 -21.95
C GLN A 10 -31.18 19.14 -23.36
N MET A 11 -31.35 17.82 -23.49
CA MET A 11 -31.26 17.10 -24.78
C MET A 11 -32.60 16.76 -25.46
N VAL A 12 -33.75 17.12 -24.87
CA VAL A 12 -35.09 16.67 -25.35
C VAL A 12 -35.58 17.38 -26.64
N LYS A 13 -34.77 18.15 -27.37
CA LYS A 13 -35.20 18.78 -28.65
C LYS A 13 -34.07 18.90 -29.68
N LEU A 14 -33.90 17.91 -30.58
CA LEU A 14 -33.44 17.97 -32.02
C LEU A 14 -32.90 16.58 -32.52
N PRO A 15 -32.72 16.32 -33.85
CA PRO A 15 -33.05 15.04 -34.51
C PRO A 15 -31.92 14.01 -34.69
N GLY A 16 -32.31 12.73 -34.87
CA GLY A 16 -31.55 11.67 -35.56
C GLY A 16 -30.40 11.05 -34.79
N SER A 17 -29.24 11.71 -34.77
CA SER A 17 -27.98 11.16 -34.24
C SER A 17 -27.93 11.10 -32.71
N TYR A 18 -28.75 11.89 -32.02
CA TYR A 18 -28.84 11.87 -30.55
C TYR A 18 -29.64 10.67 -30.03
N SER A 19 -30.50 10.06 -30.87
CA SER A 19 -31.25 8.85 -30.51
C SER A 19 -30.31 7.67 -30.31
N ASP A 20 -29.35 7.49 -31.22
CA ASP A 20 -28.43 6.34 -31.21
C ASP A 20 -27.43 6.42 -30.04
N VAL A 21 -26.95 7.62 -29.71
CA VAL A 21 -26.08 7.84 -28.53
C VAL A 21 -26.84 7.59 -27.23
N ALA A 22 -28.08 8.06 -27.13
CA ALA A 22 -28.91 7.84 -25.95
C ALA A 22 -29.26 6.35 -25.77
N GLU A 23 -29.54 5.63 -26.86
CA GLU A 23 -29.79 4.19 -26.86
C GLU A 23 -28.54 3.41 -26.43
N LYS A 24 -27.37 3.80 -26.95
CA LYS A 24 -26.06 3.25 -26.55
C LYS A 24 -25.79 3.43 -25.06
N ILE A 25 -25.95 4.65 -24.52
CA ILE A 25 -25.79 4.92 -23.08
C ILE A 25 -26.79 4.11 -22.25
N CYS A 26 -28.06 4.03 -22.67
CA CYS A 26 -29.07 3.27 -21.95
C CYS A 26 -28.73 1.78 -21.89
N THR A 27 -28.21 1.22 -22.99
CA THR A 27 -27.77 -0.19 -23.04
C THR A 27 -26.57 -0.42 -22.13
N VAL A 28 -25.58 0.49 -22.12
CA VAL A 28 -24.46 0.44 -21.17
C VAL A 28 -24.96 0.48 -19.72
N GLU A 29 -25.86 1.39 -19.38
CA GLU A 29 -26.42 1.49 -18.03
C GLU A 29 -27.20 0.22 -17.63
N GLN A 30 -27.88 -0.44 -18.56
CA GLN A 30 -28.56 -1.71 -18.32
C GLN A 30 -27.56 -2.81 -17.99
N ILE A 31 -26.47 -2.95 -18.74
CA ILE A 31 -25.41 -3.93 -18.46
C ILE A 31 -24.77 -3.65 -17.10
N LEU A 32 -24.47 -2.38 -16.80
CA LEU A 32 -23.84 -1.98 -15.54
C LEU A 32 -24.80 -2.02 -14.35
N SER A 33 -26.11 -2.12 -14.58
CA SER A 33 -27.09 -2.25 -13.50
C SER A 33 -26.92 -3.55 -12.70
N GLU A 34 -26.35 -4.61 -13.32
CA GLU A 34 -26.04 -5.88 -12.66
C GLU A 34 -25.00 -5.74 -11.53
N PHE A 35 -24.17 -4.69 -11.57
CA PHE A 35 -23.18 -4.42 -10.52
C PHE A 35 -23.79 -3.73 -9.29
N ARG A 36 -25.03 -3.24 -9.38
CA ARG A 36 -25.67 -2.48 -8.32
C ARG A 36 -26.35 -3.43 -7.34
N LEU A 37 -25.82 -3.48 -6.12
CA LEU A 37 -26.44 -4.19 -5.01
C LEU A 37 -27.37 -3.25 -4.25
N ASN A 38 -28.61 -3.68 -4.01
CA ASN A 38 -29.55 -2.99 -3.14
C ASN A 38 -29.29 -3.31 -1.66
N LYS A 39 -30.00 -2.61 -0.77
CA LYS A 39 -29.79 -2.76 0.68
C LYS A 39 -30.11 -4.16 1.16
N GLU A 40 -31.21 -4.74 0.68
CA GLU A 40 -31.68 -6.06 1.09
C GLU A 40 -30.67 -7.15 0.69
N GLU A 41 -30.06 -7.03 -0.49
CA GLU A 41 -28.98 -7.90 -0.96
C GLU A 41 -27.73 -7.77 -0.08
N LEU A 42 -27.33 -6.54 0.28
CA LEU A 42 -26.19 -6.31 1.17
C LEU A 42 -26.44 -6.85 2.59
N GLU A 43 -27.66 -6.70 3.11
CA GLU A 43 -28.07 -7.31 4.38
C GLU A 43 -28.04 -8.84 4.33
N GLU A 44 -28.37 -9.44 3.19
CA GLU A 44 -28.29 -10.89 3.01
C GLU A 44 -26.84 -11.39 2.96
N VAL A 45 -25.96 -10.70 2.21
CA VAL A 45 -24.51 -10.98 2.21
C VAL A 45 -23.94 -10.89 3.62
N MET A 46 -24.30 -9.84 4.37
CA MET A 46 -23.90 -9.64 5.76
C MET A 46 -24.34 -10.81 6.66
N LYS A 47 -25.60 -11.24 6.59
CA LYS A 47 -26.13 -12.35 7.40
C LYS A 47 -25.44 -13.68 7.08
N ARG A 48 -25.17 -13.94 5.79
CA ARG A 48 -24.44 -15.13 5.35
C ARG A 48 -23.00 -15.15 5.83
N MET A 49 -22.32 -13.99 5.81
CA MET A 49 -21.00 -13.85 6.40
C MET A 49 -21.03 -14.19 7.90
N GLN A 50 -21.96 -13.64 8.66
CA GLN A 50 -22.11 -13.95 10.10
C GLN A 50 -22.33 -15.45 10.34
N TYR A 51 -23.18 -16.08 9.53
CA TYR A 51 -23.44 -17.51 9.62
C TYR A 51 -22.19 -18.35 9.38
N GLU A 52 -21.42 -18.06 8.34
CA GLU A 52 -20.16 -18.78 8.06
C GLU A 52 -19.08 -18.51 9.11
N MET A 53 -19.00 -17.29 9.66
CA MET A 53 -18.12 -17.00 10.80
C MET A 53 -18.46 -17.86 12.03
N ILE A 54 -19.74 -17.99 12.37
CA ILE A 54 -20.19 -18.86 13.47
C ILE A 54 -19.82 -20.32 13.19
N ARG A 55 -19.97 -20.78 11.94
CA ARG A 55 -19.56 -22.14 11.56
C ARG A 55 -18.05 -22.34 11.66
N GLY A 56 -17.25 -21.34 11.29
CA GLY A 56 -15.79 -21.38 11.37
C GLY A 56 -15.26 -21.44 12.80
N LEU A 57 -15.96 -20.83 13.76
CA LEU A 57 -15.57 -20.83 15.18
C LEU A 57 -15.88 -22.15 15.91
N ARG A 58 -16.88 -22.92 15.44
CA ARG A 58 -17.32 -24.16 16.07
C ARG A 58 -16.49 -25.36 15.64
N LEU A 59 -16.13 -26.20 16.60
CA LEU A 59 -15.27 -27.37 16.34
C LEU A 59 -15.93 -28.35 15.36
N GLU A 60 -17.25 -28.54 15.46
CA GLU A 60 -18.00 -29.50 14.62
C GLU A 60 -18.10 -29.07 13.15
N THR A 61 -18.15 -27.76 12.87
CA THR A 61 -18.40 -27.22 11.52
C THR A 61 -17.19 -26.55 10.87
N HIS A 62 -16.11 -26.35 11.61
CA HIS A 62 -14.90 -25.64 11.16
C HIS A 62 -14.28 -26.22 9.88
N GLU A 63 -14.25 -27.55 9.75
CA GLU A 63 -13.64 -28.22 8.59
C GLU A 63 -14.38 -27.86 7.29
N GLU A 64 -15.72 -27.78 7.35
CA GLU A 64 -16.59 -27.51 6.20
C GLU A 64 -16.86 -26.02 5.97
N ALA A 65 -16.65 -25.16 6.97
CA ALA A 65 -16.89 -23.72 6.87
C ALA A 65 -16.00 -23.09 5.80
N SER A 66 -16.55 -22.16 5.00
CA SER A 66 -15.76 -21.43 4.01
C SER A 66 -14.86 -20.39 4.69
N VAL A 67 -15.39 -19.71 5.72
CA VAL A 67 -14.67 -18.74 6.54
C VAL A 67 -14.02 -19.48 7.71
N LYS A 68 -12.68 -19.52 7.75
CA LYS A 68 -11.96 -20.44 8.64
C LYS A 68 -11.82 -19.97 10.08
N MET A 69 -11.88 -18.66 10.36
CA MET A 69 -11.85 -18.15 11.74
C MET A 69 -10.66 -18.69 12.55
N LEU A 70 -9.46 -18.53 11.98
CA LEU A 70 -8.22 -19.08 12.50
C LEU A 70 -7.78 -18.37 13.79
N PRO A 71 -7.59 -19.11 14.91
CA PRO A 71 -7.03 -18.56 16.14
C PRO A 71 -5.59 -18.08 15.93
N THR A 72 -5.27 -16.90 16.46
CA THR A 72 -3.94 -16.27 16.26
C THR A 72 -3.04 -16.34 17.49
N TYR A 73 -3.57 -16.78 18.64
CA TYR A 73 -2.90 -16.77 19.95
C TYR A 73 -2.49 -15.37 20.47
N VAL A 74 -2.96 -14.30 19.82
CA VAL A 74 -2.86 -12.93 20.34
C VAL A 74 -4.04 -12.67 21.28
N CYS A 75 -3.82 -12.85 22.58
CA CYS A 75 -4.87 -12.75 23.61
C CYS A 75 -5.01 -11.37 24.24
N SER A 76 -4.01 -10.51 24.07
CA SER A 76 -4.01 -9.16 24.62
C SER A 76 -3.38 -8.17 23.66
N THR A 77 -3.81 -6.93 23.77
CA THR A 77 -3.27 -5.79 23.04
C THR A 77 -2.16 -5.11 23.85
N PRO A 78 -1.18 -4.40 23.23
CA PRO A 78 -0.05 -3.79 23.92
C PRO A 78 -0.48 -2.88 25.08
N GLU A 79 0.17 -2.96 26.25
CA GLU A 79 -0.20 -2.17 27.44
C GLU A 79 0.61 -0.88 27.58
N GLY A 80 1.62 -0.68 26.74
CA GLY A 80 2.58 0.43 26.80
C GLY A 80 3.91 0.02 27.40
N SER A 81 4.02 -1.10 28.14
CA SER A 81 5.29 -1.51 28.75
C SER A 81 6.40 -1.93 27.75
N GLU A 82 6.09 -1.92 26.46
CA GLU A 82 6.90 -2.47 25.37
C GLU A 82 8.05 -1.56 24.94
N VAL A 83 9.15 -1.49 25.71
CA VAL A 83 10.33 -0.68 25.36
C VAL A 83 11.45 -1.56 24.79
N GLY A 84 11.98 -1.24 23.60
CA GLY A 84 13.07 -1.99 22.98
C GLY A 84 13.31 -1.74 21.49
N ASP A 85 14.36 -2.37 20.96
CA ASP A 85 14.66 -2.46 19.52
C ASP A 85 14.11 -3.81 19.01
N PHE A 86 13.22 -3.78 18.02
CA PHE A 86 12.58 -4.95 17.43
C PHE A 86 12.75 -4.97 15.92
N LEU A 87 12.89 -6.15 15.35
CA LEU A 87 12.83 -6.33 13.90
C LEU A 87 11.44 -6.81 13.50
N ALA A 88 10.99 -6.39 12.32
CA ALA A 88 9.78 -6.92 11.71
C ALA A 88 10.02 -7.26 10.24
N LEU A 89 9.46 -8.37 9.82
CA LEU A 89 9.36 -8.76 8.41
C LEU A 89 7.92 -8.61 7.96
N ASP A 90 7.71 -8.13 6.74
CA ASP A 90 6.39 -8.05 6.13
C ASP A 90 6.41 -8.68 4.75
N LEU A 91 5.76 -9.83 4.65
CA LEU A 91 5.64 -10.65 3.45
C LEU A 91 4.17 -10.94 3.15
N GLY A 92 3.61 -10.25 2.15
CA GLY A 92 2.23 -10.46 1.73
C GLY A 92 1.93 -10.20 0.27
N GLY A 93 2.93 -9.79 -0.52
CA GLY A 93 2.80 -9.47 -1.95
C GLY A 93 4.16 -9.52 -2.65
N THR A 94 4.28 -8.83 -3.79
CA THR A 94 5.54 -8.72 -4.54
C THR A 94 6.61 -7.88 -3.84
N ASN A 95 6.20 -7.03 -2.90
CA ASN A 95 7.08 -6.21 -2.08
C ASN A 95 7.26 -6.85 -0.70
N PHE A 96 8.50 -7.21 -0.38
CA PHE A 96 8.94 -7.67 0.92
C PHE A 96 9.57 -6.52 1.69
N ARG A 97 9.23 -6.35 2.97
CA ARG A 97 9.78 -5.27 3.79
C ARG A 97 10.51 -5.83 5.00
N VAL A 98 11.70 -5.29 5.26
CA VAL A 98 12.42 -5.49 6.52
C VAL A 98 12.39 -4.18 7.30
N MET A 99 12.07 -4.26 8.58
CA MET A 99 11.90 -3.12 9.47
C MET A 99 12.68 -3.27 10.76
N LEU A 100 13.21 -2.15 11.23
CA LEU A 100 13.69 -1.95 12.59
C LEU A 100 12.76 -0.94 13.26
N VAL A 101 12.04 -1.38 14.27
CA VAL A 101 11.13 -0.58 15.07
C VAL A 101 11.75 -0.38 16.44
N LYS A 102 11.95 0.88 16.83
CA LYS A 102 12.45 1.23 18.15
C LYS A 102 11.32 1.83 18.94
N VAL A 103 10.97 1.19 20.04
CA VAL A 103 9.96 1.68 20.97
C VAL A 103 10.66 2.22 22.20
N GLY A 104 10.50 3.51 22.48
CA GLY A 104 11.09 4.23 23.62
C GLY A 104 10.01 4.88 24.50
N GLU A 105 10.40 5.33 25.70
CA GLU A 105 9.53 6.11 26.60
C GLU A 105 9.47 7.58 26.14
N ASP A 106 8.28 8.20 26.18
CA ASP A 106 8.04 9.62 25.88
C ASP A 106 7.27 10.27 27.04
N GLU A 107 7.76 11.40 27.57
CA GLU A 107 7.18 12.09 28.73
C GLU A 107 5.81 12.76 28.43
N GLU A 108 5.47 13.06 27.17
CA GLU A 108 4.19 13.70 26.82
C GLU A 108 3.14 12.72 26.24
N ARG A 109 3.58 11.68 25.52
CA ARG A 109 2.69 10.70 24.86
C ARG A 109 2.79 9.28 25.42
N GLY A 110 3.58 9.07 26.47
CA GLY A 110 3.87 7.76 27.05
C GLY A 110 5.01 7.03 26.33
N PHE A 111 4.98 6.94 25.00
CA PHE A 111 5.97 6.17 24.21
C PHE A 111 6.22 6.76 22.81
N LYS A 112 7.49 6.74 22.37
CA LYS A 112 7.95 7.16 21.02
C LYS A 112 8.33 5.95 20.18
N VAL A 113 7.75 5.82 18.99
CA VAL A 113 8.11 4.76 18.02
C VAL A 113 8.92 5.39 16.89
N GLU A 114 10.14 4.89 16.66
CA GLU A 114 10.96 5.24 15.49
C GLU A 114 11.11 4.02 14.59
N THR A 115 10.68 4.15 13.33
CA THR A 115 10.73 3.07 12.36
C THR A 115 11.78 3.34 11.30
N LYS A 116 12.58 2.33 10.96
CA LYS A 116 13.42 2.28 9.76
C LYS A 116 12.99 1.09 8.93
N ASN A 117 12.82 1.27 7.63
CA ASN A 117 12.36 0.20 6.76
C ASN A 117 13.12 0.18 5.43
N GLN A 118 13.16 -0.98 4.80
CA GLN A 118 13.65 -1.15 3.43
C GLN A 118 12.77 -2.15 2.70
N MET A 119 12.37 -1.78 1.49
CA MET A 119 11.61 -2.65 0.59
C MET A 119 12.54 -3.42 -0.36
N TYR A 120 12.14 -4.65 -0.66
CA TYR A 120 12.81 -5.57 -1.56
C TYR A 120 11.75 -6.16 -2.50
N SER A 121 12.06 -6.20 -3.80
CA SER A 121 11.18 -6.78 -4.81
C SER A 121 11.44 -8.28 -4.91
N ILE A 122 10.44 -9.10 -4.63
CA ILE A 122 10.54 -10.55 -4.84
C ILE A 122 10.30 -10.85 -6.32
N SER A 123 11.23 -11.56 -6.96
CA SER A 123 11.08 -12.01 -8.34
C SER A 123 9.98 -13.08 -8.47
N GLU A 124 9.36 -13.16 -9.64
CA GLU A 124 8.33 -14.18 -9.93
C GLU A 124 8.88 -15.62 -9.77
N ASP A 125 10.17 -15.82 -10.14
CA ASP A 125 10.88 -17.08 -9.94
C ASP A 125 10.98 -17.48 -8.46
N ALA A 126 11.22 -16.53 -7.56
CA ALA A 126 11.24 -16.79 -6.12
C ALA A 126 9.84 -17.05 -5.57
N MET A 127 8.82 -16.37 -6.08
CA MET A 127 7.42 -16.57 -5.67
C MET A 127 6.86 -17.94 -6.10
N THR A 128 7.31 -18.47 -7.23
CA THR A 128 6.79 -19.70 -7.84
C THR A 128 7.75 -20.90 -7.77
N GLY A 129 8.98 -20.69 -7.29
CA GLY A 129 10.03 -21.70 -7.18
C GLY A 129 9.87 -22.66 -6.00
N THR A 130 10.93 -22.84 -5.21
CA THR A 130 10.91 -23.69 -4.01
C THR A 130 10.87 -22.85 -2.74
N ALA A 131 10.38 -23.42 -1.64
CA ALA A 131 10.41 -22.79 -0.33
C ALA A 131 11.85 -22.40 0.07
N GLU A 132 12.82 -23.29 -0.19
CA GLU A 132 14.24 -23.01 0.09
C GLU A 132 14.71 -21.75 -0.64
N MET A 133 14.43 -21.62 -1.94
CA MET A 133 14.78 -20.42 -2.72
C MET A 133 14.13 -19.14 -2.16
N LEU A 134 12.84 -19.20 -1.81
CA LEU A 134 12.12 -18.05 -1.28
C LEU A 134 12.69 -17.61 0.07
N PHE A 135 12.89 -18.54 1.01
CA PHE A 135 13.38 -18.20 2.35
C PHE A 135 14.88 -17.85 2.36
N ASP A 136 15.68 -18.39 1.45
CA ASP A 136 17.07 -17.97 1.26
C ASP A 136 17.16 -16.54 0.73
N TYR A 137 16.29 -16.16 -0.21
CA TYR A 137 16.15 -14.78 -0.67
C TYR A 137 15.74 -13.83 0.47
N ILE A 138 14.76 -14.23 1.28
CA ILE A 138 14.34 -13.45 2.47
C ILE A 138 15.52 -13.26 3.43
N ALA A 139 16.28 -14.32 3.72
CA ALA A 139 17.46 -14.25 4.58
C ALA A 139 18.56 -13.34 4.00
N GLU A 140 18.68 -13.27 2.66
CA GLU A 140 19.57 -12.33 1.97
C GLU A 140 19.17 -10.88 2.16
N CYS A 141 17.89 -10.55 1.93
CA CYS A 141 17.35 -9.22 2.18
C CYS A 141 17.55 -8.79 3.64
N MET A 142 17.37 -9.71 4.58
CA MET A 142 17.59 -9.45 5.99
C MET A 142 19.07 -9.16 6.28
N SER A 143 20.00 -9.94 5.73
CA SER A 143 21.43 -9.66 5.85
C SER A 143 21.79 -8.28 5.33
N ASP A 144 21.33 -7.92 4.13
CA ASP A 144 21.59 -6.61 3.51
C ASP A 144 21.11 -5.47 4.42
N PHE A 145 19.88 -5.57 4.93
CA PHE A 145 19.32 -4.59 5.87
C PHE A 145 20.16 -4.47 7.16
N LEU A 146 20.51 -5.59 7.77
CA LEU A 146 21.29 -5.63 9.02
C LEU A 146 22.69 -5.04 8.84
N ASP A 147 23.33 -5.27 7.69
CA ASP A 147 24.64 -4.71 7.34
C ASP A 147 24.57 -3.20 7.13
N LYS A 148 23.60 -2.71 6.36
CA LYS A 148 23.35 -1.28 6.10
C LYS A 148 23.08 -0.49 7.38
N HIS A 149 22.40 -1.09 8.34
CA HIS A 149 22.09 -0.47 9.63
C HIS A 149 23.10 -0.78 10.73
N HIS A 150 24.17 -1.55 10.43
CA HIS A 150 25.24 -1.91 11.36
C HIS A 150 24.75 -2.61 12.64
N ILE A 151 23.73 -3.47 12.52
CA ILE A 151 23.11 -4.18 13.64
C ILE A 151 23.22 -5.70 13.54
N LYS A 152 23.95 -6.23 12.56
CA LYS A 152 24.16 -7.68 12.34
C LYS A 152 24.73 -8.44 13.54
N HIS A 153 25.43 -7.75 14.44
CA HIS A 153 26.00 -8.30 15.67
C HIS A 153 25.00 -8.37 16.84
N LYS A 154 23.82 -7.75 16.70
CA LYS A 154 22.77 -7.78 17.72
C LYS A 154 21.78 -8.90 17.42
N LYS A 155 21.47 -9.70 18.45
CA LYS A 155 20.34 -10.63 18.40
C LYS A 155 19.09 -9.89 18.85
N LEU A 156 18.29 -9.45 17.87
CA LEU A 156 17.04 -8.72 18.12
C LEU A 156 15.83 -9.67 18.00
N PRO A 157 14.77 -9.46 18.80
CA PRO A 157 13.50 -10.16 18.59
C PRO A 157 12.89 -9.77 17.25
N LEU A 158 12.36 -10.75 16.53
CA LEU A 158 11.79 -10.62 15.20
C LEU A 158 10.31 -11.01 15.20
N GLY A 159 9.48 -10.08 14.73
CA GLY A 159 8.10 -10.34 14.34
C GLY A 159 8.00 -10.63 12.86
N PHE A 160 7.34 -11.72 12.50
CA PHE A 160 7.15 -12.09 11.10
C PHE A 160 5.69 -11.90 10.70
N THR A 161 5.38 -10.78 10.04
CA THR A 161 4.11 -10.64 9.32
C THR A 161 4.14 -11.50 8.07
N PHE A 162 3.27 -12.51 8.04
CA PHE A 162 3.15 -13.45 6.95
C PHE A 162 1.68 -13.53 6.53
N SER A 163 1.34 -12.84 5.43
CA SER A 163 -0.04 -12.57 5.03
C SER A 163 -0.69 -13.72 4.24
N PHE A 164 -0.58 -14.95 4.73
CA PHE A 164 -1.20 -16.11 4.09
C PHE A 164 -2.00 -16.92 5.12
N PRO A 165 -2.94 -17.78 4.67
CA PRO A 165 -3.67 -18.67 5.57
C PRO A 165 -2.71 -19.60 6.31
N VAL A 166 -2.59 -19.40 7.61
CA VAL A 166 -1.70 -20.16 8.49
C VAL A 166 -2.48 -20.72 9.66
N ARG A 167 -2.34 -22.03 9.90
CA ARG A 167 -2.80 -22.66 11.13
C ARG A 167 -1.71 -22.51 12.19
N HIS A 168 -1.98 -21.69 13.20
CA HIS A 168 -1.09 -21.52 14.34
C HIS A 168 -1.20 -22.73 15.28
N GLU A 169 -0.06 -23.20 15.75
CA GLU A 169 0.04 -24.12 16.90
C GLU A 169 0.59 -23.41 18.14
N ASP A 170 1.34 -22.32 17.92
CA ASP A 170 1.82 -21.38 18.92
C ASP A 170 2.09 -20.02 18.23
N LEU A 171 2.45 -18.99 18.99
CA LEU A 171 2.73 -17.66 18.45
C LEU A 171 3.95 -17.65 17.50
N ASP A 172 4.95 -18.50 17.74
CA ASP A 172 6.15 -18.65 16.90
C ASP A 172 6.10 -19.88 15.97
N LYS A 173 4.95 -20.55 15.87
CA LYS A 173 4.79 -21.79 15.10
C LYS A 173 3.49 -21.78 14.32
N GLY A 174 3.61 -21.66 13.00
CA GLY A 174 2.45 -21.74 12.13
C GLY A 174 2.73 -22.51 10.85
N ILE A 175 1.75 -23.32 10.49
CA ILE A 175 1.74 -24.19 9.33
C ILE A 175 1.00 -23.48 8.19
N LEU A 176 1.70 -23.22 7.09
CA LEU A 176 1.05 -22.67 5.89
C LEU A 176 0.02 -23.68 5.36
N LEU A 177 -1.23 -23.25 5.21
CA LEU A 177 -2.31 -24.11 4.71
C LEU A 177 -2.29 -24.16 3.18
N ASN A 178 -2.33 -22.99 2.55
CA ASN A 178 -2.33 -22.86 1.11
C ASN A 178 -1.79 -21.48 0.71
N TRP A 179 -1.14 -21.41 -0.44
CA TRP A 179 -0.75 -20.13 -1.00
C TRP A 179 -1.94 -19.36 -1.55
N THR A 180 -1.81 -18.03 -1.53
CA THR A 180 -2.75 -17.07 -2.14
C THR A 180 -1.96 -15.99 -2.88
N LYS A 181 -2.64 -15.01 -3.47
CA LYS A 181 -2.04 -13.76 -4.01
C LYS A 181 -0.93 -13.92 -5.06
N GLY A 182 -0.72 -15.10 -5.64
CA GLY A 182 0.25 -15.34 -6.72
C GLY A 182 1.45 -16.20 -6.32
N PHE A 183 1.63 -16.45 -5.02
CA PHE A 183 2.68 -17.34 -4.53
C PHE A 183 2.34 -18.79 -4.85
N LYS A 184 3.36 -19.59 -5.16
CA LYS A 184 3.29 -21.04 -5.40
C LYS A 184 4.56 -21.78 -5.01
N ALA A 185 5.37 -21.23 -4.09
CA ALA A 185 6.63 -21.81 -3.70
C ALA A 185 6.45 -23.24 -3.15
N SER A 186 6.98 -24.22 -3.87
CA SER A 186 6.82 -25.64 -3.58
C SER A 186 7.54 -26.05 -2.30
N GLY A 187 6.91 -26.91 -1.49
CA GLY A 187 7.46 -27.37 -0.20
C GLY A 187 7.22 -26.43 0.98
N ALA A 188 6.50 -25.31 0.80
CA ALA A 188 6.11 -24.44 1.91
C ALA A 188 4.76 -24.87 2.54
N GLU A 189 3.78 -25.24 1.71
CA GLU A 189 2.46 -25.69 2.19
C GLU A 189 2.60 -26.95 3.07
N GLY A 190 1.86 -27.00 4.17
CA GLY A 190 1.94 -28.05 5.18
C GLY A 190 3.16 -27.99 6.10
N ASN A 191 4.07 -27.01 5.92
CA ASN A 191 5.30 -26.89 6.70
C ASN A 191 5.30 -25.67 7.62
N ASN A 192 6.12 -25.72 8.67
CA ASN A 192 6.29 -24.63 9.62
C ASN A 192 7.11 -23.49 8.99
N VAL A 193 6.44 -22.36 8.71
CA VAL A 193 7.03 -21.17 8.06
C VAL A 193 8.19 -20.59 8.86
N VAL A 194 8.04 -20.51 10.20
CA VAL A 194 9.12 -20.03 11.08
C VAL A 194 10.31 -20.99 11.07
N GLY A 195 10.04 -22.30 10.94
CA GLY A 195 11.08 -23.31 10.76
C GLY A 195 11.86 -23.10 9.46
N LEU A 196 11.17 -22.89 8.34
CA LEU A 196 11.78 -22.63 7.04
C LEU A 196 12.66 -21.38 7.05
N LEU A 197 12.21 -20.31 7.71
CA LEU A 197 13.00 -19.09 7.90
C LEU A 197 14.24 -19.33 8.78
N ARG A 198 14.08 -20.04 9.90
CA ARG A 198 15.20 -20.41 10.79
C ARG A 198 16.25 -21.25 10.06
N ASP A 199 15.83 -22.18 9.22
CA ASP A 199 16.72 -23.00 8.40
C ASP A 199 17.49 -22.18 7.36
N ALA A 200 16.84 -21.21 6.71
CA ALA A 200 17.48 -20.30 5.75
C ALA A 200 18.55 -19.41 6.41
N ILE A 201 18.23 -18.82 7.56
CA ILE A 201 19.20 -18.02 8.34
C ILE A 201 20.39 -18.90 8.77
N LYS A 202 20.13 -20.15 9.18
CA LYS A 202 21.18 -21.09 9.57
C LYS A 202 22.05 -21.54 8.39
N ARG A 203 21.47 -21.78 7.20
CA ARG A 203 22.22 -22.08 5.98
C ARG A 203 23.18 -20.94 5.61
N ARG A 204 22.74 -19.70 5.80
CA ARG A 204 23.54 -18.50 5.56
C ARG A 204 24.67 -18.33 6.58
N GLY A 205 24.35 -18.41 7.86
CA GLY A 205 25.32 -18.46 8.96
C GLY A 205 26.09 -17.17 9.27
N ASP A 206 25.69 -16.02 8.73
CA ASP A 206 26.34 -14.72 8.91
C ASP A 206 25.66 -13.80 9.95
N PHE A 207 24.46 -14.15 10.42
CA PHE A 207 23.77 -13.50 11.54
C PHE A 207 22.87 -14.48 12.32
N GLU A 208 22.46 -14.08 13.52
CA GLU A 208 21.49 -14.81 14.34
C GLU A 208 20.25 -13.95 14.62
N MET A 209 19.10 -14.60 14.78
CA MET A 209 17.85 -13.93 15.13
C MET A 209 17.02 -14.75 16.10
N ASP A 210 16.08 -14.08 16.74
CA ASP A 210 15.09 -14.68 17.61
C ASP A 210 13.69 -14.41 17.05
N VAL A 211 13.13 -15.36 16.29
CA VAL A 211 11.76 -15.25 15.79
C VAL A 211 10.82 -15.55 16.94
N VAL A 212 10.20 -14.50 17.49
CA VAL A 212 9.36 -14.57 18.69
C VAL A 212 7.88 -14.64 18.38
N ALA A 213 7.47 -14.13 17.22
CA ALA A 213 6.08 -14.13 16.80
C ALA A 213 5.96 -14.20 15.28
N MET A 214 4.97 -14.92 14.79
CA MET A 214 4.48 -14.85 13.43
C MET A 214 3.01 -14.45 13.46
N VAL A 215 2.63 -13.49 12.63
CA VAL A 215 1.29 -12.89 12.65
C VAL A 215 0.79 -12.64 11.24
N ASN A 216 -0.53 -12.60 11.07
CA ASN A 216 -1.15 -12.16 9.83
C ASN A 216 -1.10 -10.62 9.74
N ASP A 217 -1.12 -10.07 8.52
CA ASP A 217 -1.09 -8.61 8.30
C ASP A 217 -2.31 -7.91 8.89
N THR A 218 -3.50 -8.52 8.86
CA THR A 218 -4.68 -7.94 9.51
C THR A 218 -4.46 -7.77 11.02
N VAL A 219 -3.88 -8.78 11.68
CA VAL A 219 -3.63 -8.79 13.13
C VAL A 219 -2.61 -7.71 13.48
N ALA A 220 -1.55 -7.62 12.68
CA ALA A 220 -0.52 -6.63 12.87
C ALA A 220 -1.07 -5.20 12.64
N THR A 221 -1.89 -4.99 11.62
CA THR A 221 -2.58 -3.71 11.39
C THR A 221 -3.51 -3.34 12.55
N MET A 222 -4.28 -4.29 13.09
CA MET A 222 -5.11 -4.08 14.27
C MET A 222 -4.28 -3.59 15.45
N VAL A 223 -3.16 -4.26 15.75
CA VAL A 223 -2.29 -3.93 16.87
C VAL A 223 -1.57 -2.59 16.67
N SER A 224 -1.15 -2.29 15.44
CA SER A 224 -0.56 -0.99 15.10
C SER A 224 -1.55 0.13 15.36
N CYS A 225 -2.81 -0.02 14.92
CA CYS A 225 -3.86 0.97 15.14
C CYS A 225 -4.31 1.04 16.61
N TYR A 226 -4.26 -0.08 17.34
CA TYR A 226 -4.56 -0.12 18.77
C TYR A 226 -3.62 0.76 19.60
N TYR A 227 -2.36 0.88 19.17
CA TYR A 227 -1.41 1.77 19.81
C TYR A 227 -1.86 3.24 19.79
N GLU A 228 -2.54 3.66 18.73
CA GLU A 228 -3.05 5.02 18.55
C GLU A 228 -4.45 5.20 19.14
N ASP A 229 -5.30 4.18 19.02
CA ASP A 229 -6.64 4.15 19.59
C ASP A 229 -6.93 2.82 20.29
N ARG A 230 -7.03 2.88 21.63
CA ARG A 230 -7.28 1.72 22.50
C ARG A 230 -8.65 1.05 22.29
N SER A 231 -9.53 1.63 21.47
CA SER A 231 -10.78 0.99 21.05
C SER A 231 -10.67 0.18 19.74
N CYS A 232 -9.46 0.07 19.17
CA CYS A 232 -9.22 -0.71 17.96
C CYS A 232 -9.28 -2.22 18.21
N GLU A 233 -10.34 -2.88 17.76
CA GLU A 233 -10.54 -4.32 17.97
C GLU A 233 -10.82 -5.07 16.68
N VAL A 234 -10.68 -4.40 15.54
CA VAL A 234 -10.75 -4.97 14.20
C VAL A 234 -9.56 -4.48 13.39
N GLY A 235 -8.87 -5.38 12.72
CA GLY A 235 -7.86 -5.07 11.71
C GLY A 235 -8.29 -5.59 10.35
N MET A 236 -8.13 -4.78 9.32
CA MET A 236 -8.60 -5.07 7.99
C MET A 236 -7.60 -4.65 6.93
N ILE A 237 -7.47 -5.48 5.89
CA ILE A 237 -6.61 -5.23 4.74
C ILE A 237 -7.47 -5.19 3.48
N VAL A 238 -7.36 -4.10 2.70
CA VAL A 238 -7.94 -3.98 1.35
C VAL A 238 -6.87 -3.47 0.38
N GLY A 239 -6.11 -4.40 -0.17
CA GLY A 239 -5.00 -4.12 -1.09
C GLY A 239 -4.96 -5.16 -2.20
N THR A 240 -3.81 -5.81 -2.39
CA THR A 240 -3.68 -6.94 -3.33
C THR A 240 -4.64 -8.09 -2.98
N GLY A 241 -4.85 -8.35 -1.69
CA GLY A 241 -5.89 -9.24 -1.17
C GLY A 241 -6.90 -8.47 -0.31
N CYS A 242 -7.88 -9.19 0.23
CA CYS A 242 -8.86 -8.63 1.16
C CYS A 242 -9.06 -9.60 2.34
N ASN A 243 -8.77 -9.14 3.56
CA ASN A 243 -8.92 -9.94 4.77
C ASN A 243 -9.29 -9.09 6.00
N ALA A 244 -9.84 -9.71 7.03
CA ALA A 244 -10.08 -9.07 8.32
C ALA A 244 -9.77 -10.00 9.51
N CYS A 245 -9.49 -9.40 10.65
CA CYS A 245 -9.41 -10.05 11.95
C CYS A 245 -10.09 -9.17 13.01
N TYR A 246 -10.46 -9.77 14.13
CA TYR A 246 -11.06 -9.04 15.24
C TYR A 246 -10.82 -9.75 16.58
N MET A 247 -11.05 -9.05 17.69
CA MET A 247 -11.00 -9.62 19.04
C MET A 247 -12.32 -10.33 19.38
N GLU A 248 -12.27 -11.66 19.39
CA GLU A 248 -13.36 -12.57 19.72
C GLU A 248 -13.31 -13.01 21.20
N GLU A 249 -14.46 -13.38 21.77
CA GLU A 249 -14.58 -13.90 23.13
C GLU A 249 -14.10 -15.36 23.19
N MET A 250 -13.18 -15.70 24.10
CA MET A 250 -12.60 -17.06 24.15
C MET A 250 -13.64 -18.18 24.23
N ARG A 251 -14.75 -17.95 24.95
CA ARG A 251 -15.88 -18.88 25.07
C ARG A 251 -16.54 -19.28 23.73
N THR A 252 -16.34 -18.52 22.65
CA THR A 252 -16.90 -18.83 21.32
C THR A 252 -15.90 -19.53 20.41
N VAL A 253 -14.61 -19.51 20.76
CA VAL A 253 -13.51 -20.10 19.97
C VAL A 253 -13.31 -21.56 20.40
N GLU A 254 -14.17 -22.46 19.93
CA GLU A 254 -14.13 -23.90 20.32
C GLU A 254 -12.88 -24.64 19.83
N LEU A 255 -12.07 -24.02 18.97
CA LEU A 255 -10.82 -24.56 18.43
C LEU A 255 -9.64 -24.50 19.41
N VAL A 256 -9.76 -23.72 20.49
CA VAL A 256 -8.71 -23.55 21.50
C VAL A 256 -9.29 -23.84 22.88
N GLU A 257 -8.54 -24.56 23.72
CA GLU A 257 -8.95 -24.80 25.09
C GLU A 257 -8.90 -23.49 25.92
N GLY A 258 -9.99 -23.20 26.63
CA GLY A 258 -10.12 -22.06 27.54
C GLY A 258 -11.33 -21.20 27.24
N GLU A 259 -11.99 -20.67 28.27
CA GLU A 259 -13.21 -19.85 28.12
C GLU A 259 -13.00 -18.40 28.58
N GLU A 260 -11.88 -18.10 29.25
CA GLU A 260 -11.62 -16.79 29.85
C GLU A 260 -10.84 -15.87 28.92
N GLY A 261 -11.25 -14.60 28.86
CA GLY A 261 -10.57 -13.57 28.09
C GLY A 261 -11.02 -13.53 26.63
N ARG A 262 -10.14 -12.99 25.78
CA ARG A 262 -10.39 -12.76 24.36
C ARG A 262 -9.19 -13.21 23.54
N MET A 263 -9.42 -13.54 22.28
CA MET A 263 -8.37 -13.88 21.34
C MET A 263 -8.64 -13.20 20.00
N CYS A 264 -7.60 -12.66 19.38
CA CYS A 264 -7.71 -12.20 18.00
C CYS A 264 -7.92 -13.41 17.08
N VAL A 265 -8.96 -13.34 16.25
CA VAL A 265 -9.29 -14.36 15.25
C VAL A 265 -9.07 -13.77 13.87
N ASN A 266 -8.27 -14.46 13.05
CA ASN A 266 -8.11 -14.15 11.64
C ASN A 266 -9.24 -14.84 10.87
N THR A 267 -10.13 -14.06 10.25
CA THR A 267 -11.33 -14.62 9.61
C THR A 267 -10.99 -15.46 8.38
N GLU A 268 -9.96 -15.07 7.62
CA GLU A 268 -9.72 -15.55 6.25
C GLU A 268 -11.00 -15.45 5.39
N TRP A 269 -11.73 -14.34 5.53
CA TRP A 269 -13.03 -14.14 4.87
C TRP A 269 -12.96 -14.11 3.34
N GLY A 270 -11.75 -14.11 2.75
CA GLY A 270 -11.55 -14.07 1.32
C GLY A 270 -12.13 -15.32 0.64
N ALA A 271 -12.20 -16.44 1.36
CA ALA A 271 -12.79 -17.71 0.94
C ALA A 271 -14.32 -17.75 1.09
N PHE A 272 -14.97 -16.70 1.60
CA PHE A 272 -16.42 -16.63 1.65
C PHE A 272 -17.02 -16.82 0.25
N GLY A 273 -18.06 -17.65 0.14
CA GLY A 273 -18.66 -18.01 -1.14
C GLY A 273 -18.08 -19.26 -1.81
N ASP A 274 -16.94 -19.79 -1.34
CA ASP A 274 -16.29 -20.98 -1.92
C ASP A 274 -17.20 -22.24 -1.90
N ASN A 275 -18.20 -22.33 -1.03
CA ASN A 275 -19.19 -23.43 -1.04
C ASN A 275 -20.53 -23.03 -1.69
N GLY A 276 -20.60 -21.89 -2.38
CA GLY A 276 -21.77 -21.41 -3.11
C GLY A 276 -22.63 -20.39 -2.35
N GLU A 277 -22.19 -19.90 -1.19
CA GLU A 277 -22.92 -18.92 -0.37
C GLU A 277 -23.20 -17.61 -1.11
N LEU A 278 -22.39 -17.30 -2.12
CA LEU A 278 -22.43 -16.07 -2.92
C LEU A 278 -22.89 -16.27 -4.37
N GLU A 279 -23.32 -17.48 -4.77
CA GLU A 279 -23.50 -17.81 -6.19
C GLU A 279 -24.50 -16.88 -6.91
N GLU A 280 -25.55 -16.44 -6.22
CA GLU A 280 -26.55 -15.51 -6.76
C GLU A 280 -26.05 -14.07 -6.93
N PHE A 281 -24.98 -13.69 -6.22
CA PHE A 281 -24.36 -12.36 -6.30
C PHE A 281 -23.19 -12.32 -7.28
N ARG A 282 -22.76 -13.47 -7.81
CA ARG A 282 -21.67 -13.56 -8.78
C ARG A 282 -22.17 -13.23 -10.18
N LEU A 283 -21.49 -12.32 -10.85
CA LEU A 283 -21.70 -11.99 -12.26
C LEU A 283 -20.87 -12.90 -13.18
N GLU A 284 -21.16 -12.88 -14.47
CA GLU A 284 -20.42 -13.68 -15.45
C GLU A 284 -18.91 -13.35 -15.44
N TYR A 285 -18.55 -12.09 -15.26
CA TYR A 285 -17.16 -11.63 -15.19
C TYR A 285 -16.42 -12.24 -13.98
N ASP A 286 -17.11 -12.38 -12.84
CA ASP A 286 -16.53 -12.97 -11.63
C ASP A 286 -16.22 -14.46 -11.83
N ARG A 287 -16.99 -15.15 -12.68
CA ARG A 287 -16.74 -16.55 -13.05
C ARG A 287 -15.55 -16.67 -13.98
N VAL A 288 -15.44 -15.79 -14.98
CA VAL A 288 -14.29 -15.75 -15.89
C VAL A 288 -12.98 -15.44 -15.14
N VAL A 289 -12.99 -14.46 -14.23
CA VAL A 289 -11.81 -14.14 -13.39
C VAL A 289 -11.40 -15.35 -12.55
N ASP A 290 -12.36 -16.04 -11.96
CA ASP A 290 -12.16 -17.20 -11.11
C ASP A 290 -11.61 -18.41 -11.87
N GLU A 291 -12.26 -18.81 -12.97
CA GLU A 291 -11.85 -19.93 -13.82
C GLU A 291 -10.42 -19.75 -14.37
N ALA A 292 -10.07 -18.52 -14.71
CA ALA A 292 -8.73 -18.21 -15.20
C ALA A 292 -7.71 -18.05 -14.06
N SER A 293 -8.11 -17.93 -12.80
CA SER A 293 -7.19 -17.62 -11.70
C SER A 293 -6.24 -18.78 -11.39
N ILE A 294 -5.21 -18.50 -10.59
CA ILE A 294 -4.28 -19.53 -10.13
C ILE A 294 -4.91 -20.56 -9.18
N ASN A 295 -6.10 -20.27 -8.67
CA ASN A 295 -6.86 -20.99 -7.65
C ASN A 295 -8.38 -20.96 -7.98
N PRO A 296 -8.82 -21.64 -9.06
CA PRO A 296 -10.25 -21.65 -9.43
C PRO A 296 -11.13 -22.27 -8.35
N GLY A 297 -12.32 -21.69 -8.14
CA GLY A 297 -13.28 -22.09 -7.11
C GLY A 297 -12.86 -21.73 -5.69
N ARG A 298 -11.81 -20.90 -5.53
CA ARG A 298 -11.27 -20.47 -4.23
C ARG A 298 -11.16 -18.96 -4.13
N GLN A 299 -11.20 -18.43 -2.91
CA GLN A 299 -11.07 -17.01 -2.64
C GLN A 299 -12.12 -16.16 -3.39
N LEU A 300 -13.35 -16.68 -3.51
CA LEU A 300 -14.37 -16.08 -4.38
C LEU A 300 -14.75 -14.66 -3.93
N TYR A 301 -14.87 -14.42 -2.63
CA TYR A 301 -15.17 -13.09 -2.10
C TYR A 301 -14.00 -12.11 -2.29
N GLU A 302 -12.76 -12.56 -2.07
CA GLU A 302 -11.57 -11.73 -2.33
C GLU A 302 -11.46 -11.30 -3.80
N LYS A 303 -11.85 -12.18 -4.73
CA LYS A 303 -11.84 -11.92 -6.19
C LYS A 303 -12.79 -10.81 -6.62
N VAL A 304 -13.87 -10.57 -5.86
CA VAL A 304 -14.84 -9.52 -6.15
C VAL A 304 -14.39 -8.16 -5.60
N ILE A 305 -13.47 -8.12 -4.62
CA ILE A 305 -13.14 -6.91 -3.86
C ILE A 305 -11.73 -6.39 -4.12
N SER A 306 -10.75 -7.29 -4.10
CA SER A 306 -9.35 -6.88 -3.95
C SER A 306 -8.72 -6.31 -5.23
N GLY A 307 -7.68 -5.51 -5.04
CA GLY A 307 -6.98 -4.82 -6.11
C GLY A 307 -6.20 -5.75 -7.04
N LYS A 308 -6.02 -7.03 -6.72
CA LYS A 308 -5.47 -8.00 -7.68
C LYS A 308 -6.43 -8.31 -8.84
N TYR A 309 -7.74 -8.21 -8.61
CA TYR A 309 -8.74 -8.67 -9.56
C TYR A 309 -9.63 -7.55 -10.11
N MET A 310 -9.74 -6.42 -9.40
CA MET A 310 -10.58 -5.28 -9.77
C MET A 310 -10.30 -4.77 -11.20
N GLY A 311 -9.03 -4.58 -11.57
CA GLY A 311 -8.66 -4.16 -12.92
C GLY A 311 -9.05 -5.18 -14.01
N GLU A 312 -8.92 -6.48 -13.73
CA GLU A 312 -9.33 -7.54 -14.67
C GLU A 312 -10.85 -7.61 -14.81
N LEU A 313 -11.62 -7.39 -13.73
CA LEU A 313 -13.07 -7.25 -13.80
C LEU A 313 -13.48 -6.10 -14.71
N VAL A 314 -12.84 -4.93 -14.56
CA VAL A 314 -13.04 -3.78 -15.46
C VAL A 314 -12.73 -4.17 -16.91
N ARG A 315 -11.56 -4.76 -17.17
CA ARG A 315 -11.15 -5.18 -18.52
C ARG A 315 -12.19 -6.09 -19.18
N LEU A 316 -12.73 -7.07 -18.45
CA LEU A 316 -13.73 -8.00 -18.98
C LEU A 316 -15.04 -7.31 -19.32
N VAL A 317 -15.47 -6.33 -18.51
CA VAL A 317 -16.65 -5.50 -18.82
C VAL A 317 -16.38 -4.67 -20.07
N LEU A 318 -15.21 -4.02 -20.17
CA LEU A 318 -14.82 -3.28 -21.38
C LEU A 318 -14.84 -4.18 -22.62
N MET A 319 -14.31 -5.41 -22.54
CA MET A 319 -14.35 -6.38 -23.63
C MET A 319 -15.79 -6.76 -24.03
N LYS A 320 -16.72 -6.91 -23.07
CA LYS A 320 -18.13 -7.15 -23.38
C LYS A 320 -18.73 -5.95 -24.12
N LEU A 321 -18.50 -4.73 -23.65
CA LEU A 321 -19.00 -3.52 -24.29
C LEU A 321 -18.45 -3.35 -25.71
N VAL A 322 -17.18 -3.70 -25.94
CA VAL A 322 -16.62 -3.74 -27.31
C VAL A 322 -17.33 -4.78 -28.16
N ASN A 323 -17.51 -6.01 -27.67
CA ASN A 323 -18.18 -7.08 -28.43
C ASN A 323 -19.64 -6.77 -28.78
N GLU A 324 -20.31 -5.90 -28.00
CA GLU A 324 -21.67 -5.43 -28.26
C GLU A 324 -21.71 -4.12 -29.08
N ASP A 325 -20.58 -3.66 -29.63
CA ASP A 325 -20.44 -2.39 -30.39
C ASP A 325 -20.78 -1.12 -29.57
N LEU A 326 -20.70 -1.25 -28.24
CA LEU A 326 -20.97 -0.19 -27.27
C LEU A 326 -19.69 0.57 -26.86
N LEU A 327 -18.50 0.14 -27.29
CA LEU A 327 -17.24 0.80 -26.96
C LEU A 327 -16.24 0.64 -28.11
N PHE A 328 -15.43 1.67 -28.37
CA PHE A 328 -14.34 1.66 -29.36
C PHE A 328 -14.75 1.21 -30.77
N ASN A 329 -16.00 1.48 -31.18
CA ASN A 329 -16.59 1.06 -32.45
C ASN A 329 -16.46 -0.46 -32.71
N GLY A 330 -16.52 -1.27 -31.65
CA GLY A 330 -16.47 -2.71 -31.76
C GLY A 330 -15.07 -3.31 -31.95
N GLU A 331 -14.01 -2.49 -31.89
CA GLU A 331 -12.64 -2.92 -32.10
C GLU A 331 -11.80 -2.82 -30.82
N ALA A 332 -11.34 -3.97 -30.32
CA ALA A 332 -10.39 -4.04 -29.20
C ALA A 332 -8.94 -4.05 -29.71
N SER A 333 -8.05 -3.36 -29.00
CA SER A 333 -6.60 -3.46 -29.23
C SER A 333 -6.04 -4.80 -28.72
N GLU A 334 -4.86 -5.19 -29.22
CA GLU A 334 -4.16 -6.40 -28.72
C GLU A 334 -3.84 -6.30 -27.22
N GLN A 335 -3.51 -5.10 -26.73
CA GLN A 335 -3.25 -4.87 -25.31
C GLN A 335 -4.53 -5.03 -24.48
N LEU A 336 -5.67 -4.52 -24.91
CA LEU A 336 -6.94 -4.65 -24.16
C LEU A 336 -7.43 -6.11 -24.14
N MET A 337 -7.15 -6.88 -25.19
CA MET A 337 -7.41 -8.32 -25.24
C MET A 337 -6.51 -9.12 -24.28
N THR A 338 -5.34 -8.58 -23.92
CA THR A 338 -4.38 -9.25 -23.04
C THR A 338 -4.87 -9.22 -21.59
N ARG A 339 -4.93 -10.39 -20.95
CA ARG A 339 -5.33 -10.52 -19.55
C ARG A 339 -4.42 -9.72 -18.62
N GLY A 340 -5.01 -9.04 -17.64
CA GLY A 340 -4.27 -8.27 -16.63
C GLY A 340 -3.66 -6.97 -17.16
N SER A 341 -3.93 -6.58 -18.40
CA SER A 341 -3.42 -5.34 -18.98
C SER A 341 -4.06 -4.08 -18.37
N PHE A 342 -5.26 -4.20 -17.82
CA PHE A 342 -5.92 -3.12 -17.10
C PHE A 342 -5.64 -3.24 -15.61
N GLU A 343 -4.69 -2.47 -15.11
CA GLU A 343 -4.29 -2.49 -13.70
C GLU A 343 -5.29 -1.74 -12.80
N THR A 344 -5.36 -2.11 -11.52
CA THR A 344 -6.21 -1.42 -10.54
C THR A 344 -5.78 0.04 -10.29
N CYS A 345 -4.50 0.37 -10.55
CA CYS A 345 -4.05 1.76 -10.52
C CYS A 345 -4.79 2.61 -11.57
N PHE A 346 -5.09 2.06 -12.76
CA PHE A 346 -5.87 2.74 -13.78
C PHE A 346 -7.31 2.97 -13.35
N VAL A 347 -7.92 2.03 -12.61
CA VAL A 347 -9.27 2.23 -12.03
C VAL A 347 -9.29 3.47 -11.13
N SER A 348 -8.29 3.57 -10.23
CA SER A 348 -8.16 4.71 -9.32
C SER A 348 -7.94 6.00 -10.09
N GLN A 349 -7.03 6.00 -11.07
CA GLN A 349 -6.71 7.16 -11.91
C GLN A 349 -7.91 7.64 -12.75
N VAL A 350 -8.69 6.73 -13.33
CA VAL A 350 -9.88 7.06 -14.12
C VAL A 350 -10.94 7.73 -13.25
N GLU A 351 -11.15 7.26 -12.03
CA GLU A 351 -12.11 7.88 -11.11
C GLU A 351 -11.62 9.21 -10.54
N SER A 352 -10.30 9.39 -10.42
CA SER A 352 -9.68 10.66 -9.99
C SER A 352 -9.68 11.76 -11.06
N ASP A 353 -10.02 11.44 -12.32
CA ASP A 353 -10.00 12.40 -13.42
C ASP A 353 -10.91 13.61 -13.11
N SER A 354 -10.36 14.81 -13.31
CA SER A 354 -11.01 16.08 -13.00
C SER A 354 -12.24 16.41 -13.86
N GLY A 355 -12.56 15.58 -14.85
CA GLY A 355 -13.65 15.73 -15.80
C GLY A 355 -13.20 16.22 -17.17
N ASP A 356 -11.92 16.55 -17.34
CA ASP A 356 -11.34 16.93 -18.63
C ASP A 356 -10.94 15.73 -19.51
N ARG A 357 -11.07 14.50 -18.98
CA ARG A 357 -10.87 13.20 -19.64
C ARG A 357 -9.45 12.96 -20.11
N LYS A 358 -8.48 13.85 -19.82
CA LYS A 358 -7.12 13.70 -20.33
C LYS A 358 -6.45 12.46 -19.76
N GLN A 359 -6.66 12.20 -18.47
CA GLN A 359 -6.07 11.05 -17.81
C GLN A 359 -6.63 9.75 -18.39
N ILE A 360 -7.95 9.69 -18.53
CA ILE A 360 -8.66 8.55 -19.14
C ILE A 360 -8.18 8.34 -20.59
N TYR A 361 -8.09 9.41 -21.38
CA TYR A 361 -7.61 9.36 -22.75
C TYR A 361 -6.19 8.81 -22.85
N ASN A 362 -5.28 9.25 -21.97
CA ASN A 362 -3.89 8.80 -21.95
C ASN A 362 -3.77 7.31 -21.58
N ILE A 363 -4.53 6.84 -20.59
CA ILE A 363 -4.56 5.43 -20.20
C ILE A 363 -5.08 4.57 -21.34
N LEU A 364 -6.18 4.97 -21.97
CA LEU A 364 -6.75 4.23 -23.09
C LEU A 364 -5.82 4.23 -24.30
N SER A 365 -5.14 5.35 -24.55
CA SER A 365 -4.11 5.46 -25.61
C SER A 365 -2.90 4.55 -25.35
N SER A 366 -2.45 4.41 -24.10
CA SER A 366 -1.36 3.49 -23.75
C SER A 366 -1.76 2.02 -23.90
N LEU A 367 -3.07 1.72 -23.76
CA LEU A 367 -3.67 0.43 -24.09
C LEU A 367 -3.92 0.26 -25.60
N GLY A 368 -3.42 1.16 -26.45
CA GLY A 368 -3.48 1.00 -27.91
C GLY A 368 -4.84 1.24 -28.53
N VAL A 369 -5.78 1.89 -27.83
CA VAL A 369 -7.06 2.34 -28.40
C VAL A 369 -7.07 3.86 -28.55
N LEU A 370 -7.77 4.37 -29.56
CA LEU A 370 -8.01 5.82 -29.73
C LEU A 370 -9.45 6.13 -29.29
N PRO A 371 -9.67 6.53 -28.02
CA PRO A 371 -11.02 6.68 -27.49
C PRO A 371 -11.67 7.98 -27.98
N SER A 372 -12.99 7.93 -28.21
CA SER A 372 -13.82 9.13 -28.28
C SER A 372 -14.10 9.70 -26.88
N GLU A 373 -14.63 10.92 -26.81
CA GLU A 373 -15.06 11.50 -25.52
C GLU A 373 -16.10 10.60 -24.83
N LEU A 374 -17.05 10.05 -25.60
CA LEU A 374 -18.06 9.13 -25.08
C LEU A 374 -17.44 7.82 -24.56
N ASP A 375 -16.41 7.28 -25.23
CA ASP A 375 -15.72 6.09 -24.73
C ASP A 375 -15.06 6.37 -23.37
N CYS A 376 -14.47 7.56 -23.18
CA CYS A 376 -13.91 7.95 -21.88
C CYS A 376 -14.98 7.99 -20.77
N ASP A 377 -16.18 8.51 -21.06
CA ASP A 377 -17.30 8.51 -20.10
C ASP A 377 -17.76 7.10 -19.75
N ILE A 378 -17.88 6.23 -20.76
CA ILE A 378 -18.31 4.85 -20.56
C ILE A 378 -17.28 4.10 -19.72
N VAL A 379 -15.98 4.25 -20.02
CA VAL A 379 -14.89 3.64 -19.24
C VAL A 379 -14.92 4.11 -17.79
N ARG A 380 -15.17 5.40 -17.55
CA ARG A 380 -15.35 5.93 -16.19
C ARG A 380 -16.53 5.26 -15.48
N LEU A 381 -17.68 5.15 -16.14
CA LEU A 381 -18.88 4.52 -15.57
C LEU A 381 -18.66 3.04 -15.24
N VAL A 382 -17.88 2.32 -16.06
CA VAL A 382 -17.48 0.94 -15.80
C VAL A 382 -16.61 0.85 -14.55
N CYS A 383 -15.55 1.66 -14.46
CA CYS A 383 -14.68 1.73 -13.28
C CYS A 383 -15.49 2.01 -12.01
N GLU A 384 -16.33 3.05 -12.04
CA GLU A 384 -17.20 3.42 -10.93
C GLU A 384 -18.14 2.28 -10.52
N SER A 385 -18.71 1.54 -11.48
CA SER A 385 -19.63 0.43 -11.19
C SER A 385 -18.92 -0.74 -10.51
N VAL A 386 -17.75 -1.14 -11.01
CA VAL A 386 -16.96 -2.25 -10.45
C VAL A 386 -16.42 -1.90 -9.07
N SER A 387 -15.82 -0.72 -8.90
CA SER A 387 -15.23 -0.30 -7.63
C SER A 387 -16.30 -0.04 -6.57
N THR A 388 -17.47 0.50 -6.95
CA THR A 388 -18.62 0.67 -6.04
C THR A 388 -19.12 -0.67 -5.53
N ARG A 389 -19.33 -1.66 -6.41
CA ARG A 389 -19.72 -3.01 -5.99
C ARG A 389 -18.69 -3.62 -5.04
N SER A 390 -17.41 -3.45 -5.34
CA SER A 390 -16.30 -3.94 -4.52
C SER A 390 -16.33 -3.32 -3.11
N ALA A 391 -16.51 -2.01 -3.00
CA ALA A 391 -16.63 -1.29 -1.73
C ALA A 391 -17.88 -1.71 -0.94
N HIS A 392 -19.02 -1.90 -1.62
CA HIS A 392 -20.27 -2.31 -0.99
C HIS A 392 -20.21 -3.74 -0.45
N MET A 393 -19.70 -4.69 -1.24
CA MET A 393 -19.47 -6.06 -0.79
C MET A 393 -18.55 -6.05 0.43
N CYS A 394 -17.40 -5.39 0.35
CA CYS A 394 -16.47 -5.25 1.45
C CYS A 394 -17.13 -4.66 2.72
N GLY A 395 -18.01 -3.67 2.56
CA GLY A 395 -18.77 -3.06 3.65
C GLY A 395 -19.76 -4.02 4.32
N ALA A 396 -20.46 -4.83 3.53
CA ALA A 396 -21.36 -5.87 4.05
C ALA A 396 -20.61 -6.94 4.85
N GLY A 397 -19.42 -7.34 4.40
CA GLY A 397 -18.55 -8.26 5.17
C GLY A 397 -18.14 -7.69 6.52
N LEU A 398 -17.63 -6.45 6.56
CA LEU A 398 -17.25 -5.81 7.83
C LEU A 398 -18.46 -5.57 8.74
N ALA A 399 -19.60 -5.19 8.19
CA ALA A 399 -20.84 -5.06 8.96
C ALA A 399 -21.22 -6.39 9.64
N GLY A 400 -20.99 -7.52 8.96
CA GLY A 400 -21.19 -8.86 9.51
C GLY A 400 -20.32 -9.10 10.73
N VAL A 401 -19.02 -8.79 10.64
CA VAL A 401 -18.07 -8.88 11.76
C VAL A 401 -18.53 -8.03 12.95
N ILE A 402 -18.83 -6.75 12.71
CA ILE A 402 -19.18 -5.80 13.78
C ILE A 402 -20.51 -6.18 14.46
N ASN A 403 -21.52 -6.58 13.69
CA ASN A 403 -22.81 -7.02 14.24
C ASN A 403 -22.65 -8.31 15.04
N LEU A 404 -21.83 -9.27 14.57
CA LEU A 404 -21.53 -10.50 15.33
C LEU A 404 -20.85 -10.17 16.67
N MET A 405 -19.84 -9.30 16.67
CA MET A 405 -19.16 -8.86 17.89
C MET A 405 -20.12 -8.21 18.88
N ARG A 406 -21.00 -7.31 18.40
CA ARG A 406 -22.00 -6.65 19.24
C ARG A 406 -22.94 -7.68 19.90
N GLU A 407 -23.43 -8.63 19.10
CA GLU A 407 -24.37 -9.66 19.53
C GLU A 407 -23.76 -10.62 20.56
N GLN A 408 -22.54 -11.12 20.32
CA GLN A 408 -21.84 -12.02 21.23
C GLN A 408 -21.46 -11.36 22.56
N ARG A 409 -21.23 -10.04 22.55
CA ARG A 409 -20.97 -9.24 23.76
C ARG A 409 -22.25 -8.84 24.49
N GLY A 410 -23.42 -9.07 23.89
CA GLY A 410 -24.71 -8.67 24.46
C GLY A 410 -24.84 -7.17 24.68
N GLN A 411 -24.21 -6.37 23.80
CA GLN A 411 -24.20 -4.91 23.91
C GLN A 411 -25.30 -4.29 23.05
N ASP A 412 -26.06 -3.34 23.61
CA ASP A 412 -27.06 -2.58 22.84
C ASP A 412 -26.40 -1.67 21.81
N THR A 413 -25.27 -1.06 22.18
CA THR A 413 -24.44 -0.22 21.30
C THR A 413 -22.98 -0.64 21.44
N LEU A 414 -22.31 -0.87 20.31
CA LEU A 414 -20.87 -1.19 20.28
C LEU A 414 -20.08 0.05 19.81
N LYS A 415 -19.13 0.51 20.62
CA LYS A 415 -18.16 1.53 20.21
C LYS A 415 -16.84 0.84 19.86
N ILE A 416 -16.34 1.05 18.65
CA ILE A 416 -15.19 0.33 18.14
C ILE A 416 -14.38 1.15 17.14
N THR A 417 -13.08 0.87 17.08
CA THR A 417 -12.20 1.36 16.03
C THR A 417 -11.77 0.22 15.13
N VAL A 418 -11.72 0.50 13.83
CA VAL A 418 -11.28 -0.43 12.78
C VAL A 418 -10.00 0.12 12.18
N GLY A 419 -8.90 -0.61 12.40
CA GLY A 419 -7.62 -0.32 11.75
C GLY A 419 -7.62 -0.87 10.33
N VAL A 420 -7.39 -0.01 9.33
CA VAL A 420 -7.42 -0.37 7.92
C VAL A 420 -6.09 -0.06 7.24
N ASP A 421 -5.59 -1.01 6.46
CA ASP A 421 -4.44 -0.84 5.56
C ASP A 421 -4.76 -1.44 4.17
N GLY A 422 -3.93 -1.17 3.18
CA GLY A 422 -4.02 -1.70 1.82
C GLY A 422 -4.17 -0.61 0.76
N SER A 423 -3.57 -0.88 -0.40
CA SER A 423 -3.46 0.09 -1.50
C SER A 423 -4.81 0.52 -2.08
N VAL A 424 -5.80 -0.37 -2.15
CA VAL A 424 -7.13 -0.01 -2.68
C VAL A 424 -7.82 0.97 -1.74
N TYR A 425 -7.80 0.71 -0.43
CA TYR A 425 -8.40 1.62 0.55
C TYR A 425 -7.71 2.98 0.60
N LYS A 426 -6.37 3.01 0.47
CA LYS A 426 -5.56 4.23 0.58
C LYS A 426 -5.55 5.08 -0.68
N LEU A 427 -5.44 4.47 -1.86
CA LEU A 427 -5.14 5.17 -3.11
C LEU A 427 -6.38 5.40 -3.97
N HIS A 428 -7.44 4.61 -3.80
CA HIS A 428 -8.64 4.78 -4.61
C HIS A 428 -9.48 5.97 -4.09
N PRO A 429 -9.86 6.94 -4.94
CA PRO A 429 -10.43 8.22 -4.51
C PRO A 429 -11.73 8.09 -3.72
N TYR A 430 -12.61 7.16 -4.12
CA TYR A 430 -13.96 7.01 -3.54
C TYR A 430 -14.22 5.70 -2.79
N PHE A 431 -13.25 4.78 -2.74
CA PHE A 431 -13.50 3.44 -2.19
C PHE A 431 -13.82 3.54 -0.70
N ARG A 432 -13.00 4.28 0.05
CA ARG A 432 -13.16 4.52 1.49
C ARG A 432 -14.54 5.03 1.85
N ASP A 433 -15.00 6.07 1.14
CA ASP A 433 -16.26 6.75 1.48
C ASP A 433 -17.47 5.85 1.18
N ARG A 434 -17.48 5.17 0.03
CA ARG A 434 -18.52 4.19 -0.35
C ARG A 434 -18.56 3.02 0.64
N PHE A 435 -17.39 2.52 1.01
CA PHE A 435 -17.25 1.45 2.01
C PHE A 435 -17.78 1.88 3.38
N HIS A 436 -17.35 3.04 3.91
CA HIS A 436 -17.82 3.54 5.20
C HIS A 436 -19.33 3.79 5.23
N GLN A 437 -19.90 4.28 4.12
CA GLN A 437 -21.33 4.49 3.99
C GLN A 437 -22.11 3.19 4.21
N VAL A 438 -21.73 2.11 3.52
CA VAL A 438 -22.41 0.80 3.63
C VAL A 438 -22.25 0.22 5.03
N VAL A 439 -21.05 0.28 5.62
CA VAL A 439 -20.84 -0.22 6.97
C VAL A 439 -21.78 0.48 7.96
N ARG A 440 -21.82 1.82 7.95
CA ARG A 440 -22.69 2.60 8.83
C ARG A 440 -24.17 2.31 8.61
N GLU A 441 -24.58 2.09 7.36
CA GLU A 441 -25.97 1.76 7.05
C GLU A 441 -26.39 0.39 7.62
N LEU A 442 -25.49 -0.60 7.57
CA LEU A 442 -25.74 -1.97 8.02
C LEU A 442 -25.45 -2.19 9.52
N THR A 443 -24.82 -1.22 10.20
CA THR A 443 -24.52 -1.28 11.64
C THR A 443 -25.10 -0.06 12.40
N PRO A 444 -26.42 0.16 12.39
CA PRO A 444 -27.04 1.36 12.98
C PRO A 444 -26.85 1.46 14.51
N HIS A 445 -26.49 0.35 15.17
CA HIS A 445 -26.27 0.27 16.61
C HIS A 445 -24.78 0.23 16.99
N SER A 446 -23.92 0.79 16.14
CA SER A 446 -22.47 0.82 16.37
C SER A 446 -21.90 2.19 16.08
N ASP A 447 -21.03 2.66 16.96
CA ASP A 447 -20.23 3.88 16.78
C ASP A 447 -18.84 3.46 16.31
N ILE A 448 -18.53 3.71 15.03
CA ILE A 448 -17.36 3.16 14.34
C ILE A 448 -16.42 4.28 13.92
N THR A 449 -15.18 4.19 14.40
CA THR A 449 -14.06 5.00 13.93
C THR A 449 -13.20 4.15 12.98
N PHE A 450 -12.83 4.70 11.83
CA PHE A 450 -11.87 4.07 10.93
C PHE A 450 -10.52 4.77 11.07
N LEU A 451 -9.47 4.00 11.36
CA LEU A 451 -8.11 4.50 11.46
C LEU A 451 -7.25 3.89 10.35
N GLN A 452 -6.69 4.74 9.49
CA GLN A 452 -5.76 4.31 8.45
C GLN A 452 -4.37 4.09 9.07
N SER A 453 -3.75 2.94 8.81
CA SER A 453 -2.37 2.68 9.26
C SER A 453 -1.35 3.19 8.24
N ASP A 454 -0.47 4.13 8.59
CA ASP A 454 0.52 4.68 7.66
C ASP A 454 1.76 3.79 7.49
N GLU A 455 2.28 3.22 8.59
CA GLU A 455 3.44 2.32 8.58
C GLU A 455 3.09 0.81 8.61
N GLY A 456 1.78 0.51 8.59
CA GLY A 456 1.20 -0.81 8.30
C GLY A 456 1.49 -1.92 9.30
N SER A 457 1.35 -3.16 8.81
CA SER A 457 1.54 -4.43 9.52
C SER A 457 2.93 -4.58 10.17
N GLY A 458 3.94 -3.88 9.67
CA GLY A 458 5.30 -3.95 10.19
C GLY A 458 5.46 -3.48 11.63
N ARG A 459 4.91 -2.29 11.93
CA ARG A 459 4.91 -1.73 13.28
C ARG A 459 4.11 -2.63 14.22
N GLY A 460 2.99 -3.15 13.76
CA GLY A 460 2.17 -4.12 14.48
C GLY A 460 2.94 -5.37 14.90
N ALA A 461 3.64 -6.01 13.97
CA ALA A 461 4.41 -7.22 14.26
C ALA A 461 5.57 -6.98 15.24
N ALA A 462 6.21 -5.81 15.15
CA ALA A 462 7.21 -5.41 16.14
C ALA A 462 6.60 -5.24 17.54
N LEU A 463 5.44 -4.60 17.66
CA LEU A 463 4.74 -4.45 18.94
C LEU A 463 4.30 -5.80 19.51
N ILE A 464 3.79 -6.71 18.68
CA ILE A 464 3.44 -8.07 19.11
C ILE A 464 4.68 -8.81 19.60
N SER A 465 5.80 -8.65 18.90
CA SER A 465 7.09 -9.24 19.32
C SER A 465 7.55 -8.70 20.67
N ALA A 466 7.29 -7.42 20.94
CA ALA A 466 7.60 -6.82 22.23
C ALA A 466 6.75 -7.41 23.36
N VAL A 467 5.44 -7.54 23.16
CA VAL A 467 4.53 -8.19 24.12
C VAL A 467 4.96 -9.63 24.37
N ALA A 468 5.23 -10.40 23.31
CA ALA A 468 5.68 -11.79 23.41
C ALA A 468 6.99 -11.94 24.17
N SER A 469 7.92 -11.00 23.98
CA SER A 469 9.23 -11.01 24.65
C SER A 469 9.16 -10.62 26.13
N LEU A 470 8.20 -9.78 26.52
CA LEU A 470 8.07 -9.24 27.89
C LEU A 470 7.12 -10.07 28.78
N CYS A 471 6.14 -10.75 28.19
CA CYS A 471 5.20 -11.62 28.91
C CYS A 471 4.90 -12.90 28.11
N PRO A 472 5.82 -13.90 28.14
CA PRO A 472 5.60 -15.17 27.45
C PRO A 472 4.35 -15.93 27.95
N TYR A 473 3.84 -15.61 29.14
CA TYR A 473 2.65 -16.24 29.73
C TYR A 473 1.31 -15.61 29.32
N LEU A 474 1.29 -14.37 28.78
CA LEU A 474 0.05 -13.71 28.32
C LEU A 474 -0.42 -14.21 26.94
N CYS A 475 0.46 -14.87 26.18
CA CYS A 475 0.19 -15.37 24.83
C CYS A 475 0.06 -16.91 24.75
N SER A 476 0.16 -17.63 25.88
CA SER A 476 0.02 -19.10 25.90
C SER A 476 -1.13 -19.52 26.81
N PRO A 477 -2.22 -20.11 26.28
CA PRO A 477 -3.38 -20.54 27.07
C PRO A 477 -3.07 -21.57 28.16
N ALA A 478 -1.90 -22.24 28.09
CA ALA A 478 -1.65 -23.49 28.80
C ALA A 478 -0.97 -23.37 30.18
N GLN A 479 -0.69 -22.19 30.74
CA GLN A 479 0.05 -22.09 32.01
C GLN A 479 -0.49 -21.05 33.00
N SER A 480 -1.70 -21.28 33.51
CA SER A 480 -2.17 -20.68 34.76
C SER A 480 -1.66 -21.48 35.97
N ASN A 481 -0.37 -21.34 36.33
CA ASN A 481 0.10 -21.75 37.67
C ASN A 481 1.32 -20.95 38.14
N PRO A 482 1.15 -19.89 38.96
CA PRO A 482 2.25 -19.07 39.44
C PRO A 482 2.84 -19.68 40.71
N ALA A 483 3.68 -20.69 40.54
CA ALA A 483 4.62 -21.08 41.57
C ALA A 483 5.96 -21.39 40.89
N TYR A 484 7.00 -20.70 41.34
CA TYR A 484 8.43 -20.88 41.08
C TYR A 484 9.15 -19.74 40.33
N PHE A 485 10.17 -19.24 41.03
CA PHE A 485 11.33 -18.45 40.61
C PHE A 485 11.24 -16.92 40.59
N THR A 486 11.48 -16.39 41.79
CA THR A 486 12.19 -15.13 42.02
C THR A 486 13.70 -15.26 41.72
N SER A 487 14.30 -14.10 41.42
CA SER A 487 15.72 -13.78 41.27
C SER A 487 16.31 -13.90 39.86
N TYR A 488 16.60 -12.75 39.24
CA TYR A 488 17.99 -12.27 39.09
C TYR A 488 17.99 -10.78 38.71
N GLN A 489 18.46 -9.95 39.64
CA GLN A 489 18.75 -8.53 39.42
C GLN A 489 20.10 -8.35 38.72
N ALA A 490 20.15 -7.34 37.85
CA ALA A 490 21.18 -6.31 37.70
C ALA A 490 22.67 -6.68 37.83
N SER A 491 23.48 -6.29 36.81
CA SER A 491 24.54 -5.27 36.92
C SER A 491 25.57 -5.38 35.79
N LYS A 492 25.84 -4.29 35.04
CA LYS A 492 27.12 -3.53 35.00
C LYS A 492 27.28 -2.68 33.73
N LYS A 493 27.31 -1.36 33.93
CA LYS A 493 27.97 -0.38 33.06
C LYS A 493 29.49 -0.48 33.22
N ALA A 494 30.24 -0.37 32.12
CA ALA A 494 31.57 0.26 32.12
C ALA A 494 31.93 0.76 30.71
N SER A 495 32.40 1.99 30.68
CA SER A 495 32.84 2.83 29.56
C SER A 495 34.08 2.34 28.82
N ASN A 496 34.21 2.68 27.53
CA ASN A 496 35.48 3.14 26.97
C ASN A 496 35.31 4.05 25.74
N LYS A 497 35.84 5.27 25.86
CA LYS A 497 36.10 6.24 24.77
C LYS A 497 37.38 5.82 24.03
N ARG A 498 37.38 5.87 22.69
CA ARG A 498 38.56 6.31 21.91
C ARG A 498 38.25 6.67 20.43
N GLN A 499 38.53 7.94 20.15
CA GLN A 499 39.12 8.58 18.97
C GLN A 499 38.61 8.27 17.54
N ARG A 500 38.01 9.33 16.97
CA ARG A 500 37.82 9.62 15.54
C ARG A 500 39.14 9.57 14.75
N GLY A 501 39.11 8.88 13.61
CA GLY A 501 40.02 9.06 12.49
C GLY A 501 39.22 9.44 11.25
N ASN A 502 39.59 10.54 10.60
CA ASN A 502 39.02 11.02 9.34
C ASN A 502 39.28 10.04 8.20
N GLN A 503 38.23 9.62 7.49
CA GLN A 503 38.38 9.14 6.12
C GLN A 503 37.19 9.58 5.26
N LYS A 504 37.55 10.03 4.05
CA LYS A 504 36.82 10.86 3.10
C LYS A 504 35.40 10.38 2.77
N SER A 505 34.48 11.35 2.77
CA SER A 505 33.14 11.29 2.20
C SER A 505 33.19 10.99 0.70
N CYS A 506 32.59 9.87 0.28
CA CYS A 506 31.91 9.78 -1.01
C CYS A 506 30.42 9.85 -0.68
N SER A 507 29.81 10.98 -1.03
CA SER A 507 28.36 11.19 -0.90
C SER A 507 27.63 10.14 -1.73
N ASN A 508 26.75 9.38 -1.09
CA ASN A 508 25.90 8.42 -1.77
C ASN A 508 24.87 9.22 -2.56
N VAL A 509 24.90 9.19 -3.90
CA VAL A 509 24.01 10.01 -4.75
C VAL A 509 22.52 9.81 -4.42
N PHE A 510 22.17 8.61 -3.93
CA PHE A 510 20.82 8.25 -3.48
C PHE A 510 20.34 9.00 -2.23
N SER A 511 21.23 9.61 -1.44
CA SER A 511 20.82 10.44 -0.31
C SER A 511 20.50 11.88 -0.71
N MET A 512 20.61 12.22 -2.00
CA MET A 512 20.37 13.57 -2.52
C MET A 512 18.93 13.75 -3.05
N PHE A 513 18.10 12.71 -2.98
CA PHE A 513 16.75 12.69 -3.54
C PHE A 513 15.78 12.00 -2.59
N GLU A 514 14.54 12.46 -2.55
CA GLU A 514 13.46 11.78 -1.83
C GLU A 514 13.07 10.46 -2.52
N GLN A 515 12.43 9.54 -1.78
CA GLN A 515 12.06 8.23 -2.35
C GLN A 515 11.08 8.34 -3.52
N SER A 516 10.18 9.32 -3.51
CA SER A 516 9.27 9.67 -4.61
C SER A 516 10.04 10.08 -5.87
N GLN A 517 11.00 10.99 -5.72
CA GLN A 517 11.84 11.47 -6.82
C GLN A 517 12.71 10.36 -7.40
N ILE A 518 13.30 9.51 -6.54
CA ILE A 518 14.06 8.34 -7.00
C ILE A 518 13.17 7.39 -7.80
N GLN A 519 11.90 7.24 -7.42
CA GLN A 519 10.93 6.42 -8.14
C GLN A 519 10.59 7.03 -9.50
N GLU A 520 10.37 8.34 -9.59
CA GLU A 520 10.20 9.04 -10.87
C GLU A 520 11.43 8.92 -11.78
N PHE A 521 12.65 9.04 -11.23
CA PHE A 521 13.87 8.82 -12.01
C PHE A 521 14.02 7.37 -12.46
N LYS A 522 13.57 6.38 -11.68
CA LYS A 522 13.53 4.97 -12.10
C LYS A 522 12.56 4.77 -13.25
N GLU A 523 11.40 5.40 -13.20
CA GLU A 523 10.39 5.33 -14.26
C GLU A 523 10.89 6.01 -15.52
N ALA A 524 11.50 7.19 -15.41
CA ALA A 524 12.15 7.87 -16.53
C ALA A 524 13.30 7.03 -17.11
N PHE A 525 14.12 6.40 -16.27
CA PHE A 525 15.20 5.52 -16.72
C PHE A 525 14.64 4.29 -17.45
N GLY A 526 13.58 3.66 -16.92
CA GLY A 526 12.91 2.52 -17.55
C GLY A 526 12.18 2.87 -18.85
N CYS A 527 11.74 4.12 -19.00
CA CYS A 527 11.20 4.64 -20.26
C CYS A 527 12.29 4.90 -21.30
N ILE A 528 13.52 5.19 -20.88
CA ILE A 528 14.64 5.41 -21.80
C ILE A 528 15.27 4.06 -22.17
N ASP A 529 15.51 3.17 -21.21
CA ASP A 529 16.07 1.82 -21.38
C ASP A 529 15.06 0.86 -22.04
N GLN A 530 14.89 1.00 -23.36
CA GLN A 530 13.88 0.27 -24.14
C GLN A 530 14.16 -1.24 -24.17
N ASP A 531 15.43 -1.64 -24.23
CA ASP A 531 15.83 -3.05 -24.23
C ASP A 531 15.92 -3.68 -22.82
N ARG A 532 15.73 -2.86 -21.78
CA ARG A 532 15.67 -3.24 -20.35
C ARG A 532 16.92 -3.96 -19.86
N ASP A 533 18.08 -3.64 -20.42
CA ASP A 533 19.33 -4.27 -20.02
C ASP A 533 20.03 -3.54 -18.86
N GLY A 534 19.43 -2.44 -18.38
CA GLY A 534 19.89 -1.65 -17.25
C GLY A 534 20.97 -0.63 -17.60
N VAL A 535 21.24 -0.38 -18.90
CA VAL A 535 22.24 0.57 -19.38
C VAL A 535 21.72 1.34 -20.60
N ILE A 536 21.59 2.67 -20.48
CA ILE A 536 21.17 3.52 -21.61
C ILE A 536 22.26 3.57 -22.67
N LYS A 537 21.94 3.14 -23.91
CA LYS A 537 22.81 3.20 -25.09
C LYS A 537 22.28 4.19 -26.13
N LYS A 538 23.04 4.35 -27.20
CA LYS A 538 22.71 5.26 -28.32
C LYS A 538 21.37 4.89 -28.98
N GLN A 539 21.07 3.60 -29.07
CA GLN A 539 19.84 3.11 -29.69
C GLN A 539 18.62 3.45 -28.82
N ASP A 540 18.73 3.28 -27.51
CA ASP A 540 17.70 3.62 -26.52
C ASP A 540 17.30 5.10 -26.63
N LEU A 541 18.28 6.01 -26.59
CA LEU A 541 18.03 7.45 -26.74
C LEU A 541 17.39 7.79 -28.09
N LYS A 542 17.82 7.14 -29.17
CA LYS A 542 17.29 7.37 -30.52
C LYS A 542 15.81 6.96 -30.62
N GLU A 543 15.45 5.85 -29.99
CA GLU A 543 14.07 5.35 -29.93
C GLU A 543 13.19 6.21 -28.99
N THR A 544 13.72 6.62 -27.84
CA THR A 544 13.00 7.55 -26.94
C THR A 544 12.70 8.89 -27.63
N TYR A 545 13.67 9.48 -28.34
CA TYR A 545 13.42 10.73 -29.07
C TYR A 545 12.44 10.58 -30.24
N ALA A 546 12.43 9.41 -30.90
CA ALA A 546 11.43 9.10 -31.92
C ALA A 546 10.02 8.97 -31.33
N GLN A 547 9.87 8.35 -30.17
CA GLN A 547 8.60 8.24 -29.43
C GLN A 547 8.09 9.61 -28.95
N LEU A 548 8.99 10.53 -28.60
CA LEU A 548 8.67 11.92 -28.22
C LEU A 548 8.45 12.85 -29.43
N GLY A 549 8.42 12.32 -30.66
CA GLY A 549 8.10 13.07 -31.88
C GLY A 549 9.26 13.89 -32.47
N LYS A 550 10.49 13.73 -31.96
CA LYS A 550 11.69 14.46 -32.41
C LYS A 550 12.54 13.58 -33.34
N LEU A 551 12.18 13.56 -34.63
CA LEU A 551 12.75 12.62 -35.61
C LEU A 551 14.14 12.99 -36.18
N ASN A 552 14.67 14.17 -35.88
CA ASN A 552 15.90 14.70 -36.50
C ASN A 552 17.06 14.90 -35.50
N VAL A 553 17.25 13.98 -34.55
CA VAL A 553 18.43 14.02 -33.66
C VAL A 553 19.62 13.38 -34.36
N THR A 554 20.74 14.08 -34.43
CA THR A 554 21.94 13.58 -35.13
C THR A 554 22.69 12.57 -34.28
N ASP A 555 23.39 11.66 -34.96
CA ASP A 555 24.18 10.63 -34.30
C ASP A 555 25.35 11.21 -33.46
N GLU A 556 25.82 12.42 -33.77
CA GLU A 556 26.84 13.16 -33.01
C GLU A 556 26.27 13.72 -31.70
N GLU A 557 25.06 14.30 -31.72
CA GLU A 557 24.38 14.81 -30.51
C GLU A 557 24.11 13.68 -29.49
N LEU A 558 23.70 12.50 -29.97
CA LEU A 558 23.47 11.34 -29.10
C LEU A 558 24.77 10.83 -28.46
N GLU A 559 25.90 10.91 -29.18
CA GLU A 559 27.19 10.52 -28.63
C GLU A 559 27.70 11.53 -27.59
N GLU A 560 27.46 12.83 -27.79
CA GLU A 560 27.75 13.85 -26.78
C GLU A 560 26.97 13.61 -25.48
N MET A 561 25.68 13.27 -25.58
CA MET A 561 24.85 12.95 -24.41
C MET A 561 25.37 11.73 -23.62
N LEU A 562 25.81 10.68 -24.33
CA LEU A 562 26.37 9.49 -23.68
C LEU A 562 27.73 9.77 -23.03
N ASN A 563 28.53 10.67 -23.62
CA ASN A 563 29.84 11.05 -23.11
C ASN A 563 29.78 11.96 -21.87
N GLU A 564 28.60 12.49 -21.50
CA GLU A 564 28.41 13.16 -20.21
C GLU A 564 28.59 12.19 -19.03
N GLY A 565 28.26 10.90 -19.22
CA GLY A 565 28.45 9.84 -18.23
C GLY A 565 29.92 9.43 -18.06
N LYS A 566 30.39 9.27 -16.82
CA LYS A 566 31.71 8.69 -16.51
C LYS A 566 31.71 7.15 -16.68
N GLY A 567 31.35 6.67 -17.86
CA GLY A 567 31.19 5.24 -18.18
C GLY A 567 29.76 4.88 -18.63
N PRO A 568 29.42 3.58 -18.73
CA PRO A 568 28.09 3.13 -19.13
C PRO A 568 27.00 3.75 -18.24
N ILE A 569 25.98 4.36 -18.85
CA ILE A 569 24.92 5.06 -18.14
C ILE A 569 23.92 4.06 -17.57
N ASN A 570 24.33 3.39 -16.49
CA ASN A 570 23.41 2.63 -15.65
C ASN A 570 22.63 3.59 -14.73
N PHE A 571 21.63 3.06 -14.02
CA PHE A 571 20.74 3.87 -13.19
C PHE A 571 21.47 4.74 -12.13
N THR A 572 22.61 4.27 -11.59
CA THR A 572 23.38 5.04 -10.60
C THR A 572 24.12 6.21 -11.26
N VAL A 573 24.69 6.01 -12.45
CA VAL A 573 25.33 7.07 -13.23
C VAL A 573 24.28 8.06 -13.73
N PHE A 574 23.11 7.58 -14.15
CA PHE A 574 21.96 8.40 -14.52
C PHE A 574 21.51 9.31 -13.37
N LEU A 575 21.26 8.75 -12.18
CA LEU A 575 20.97 9.54 -10.97
C LEU A 575 22.10 10.50 -10.60
N THR A 576 23.36 10.15 -10.88
CA THR A 576 24.49 11.06 -10.64
C THR A 576 24.50 12.21 -11.63
N LEU A 577 24.21 11.99 -12.91
CA LEU A 577 24.10 13.04 -13.92
C LEU A 577 22.93 14.00 -13.61
N PHE A 578 21.79 13.45 -13.20
CA PHE A 578 20.65 14.25 -12.75
C PHE A 578 20.91 14.91 -11.39
N GLY A 579 21.61 14.26 -10.47
CA GLY A 579 21.99 14.83 -9.17
C GLY A 579 23.02 15.95 -9.29
N GLU A 580 23.96 15.84 -10.23
CA GLU A 580 24.91 16.90 -10.58
C GLU A 580 24.22 18.06 -11.34
N LYS A 581 23.11 17.80 -12.07
CA LYS A 581 22.29 18.84 -12.74
C LYS A 581 21.18 19.46 -11.87
N LEU A 582 20.67 18.74 -10.86
CA LEU A 582 19.58 19.17 -9.95
C LEU A 582 20.10 19.79 -8.65
N ASN A 583 21.26 19.38 -8.13
CA ASN A 583 21.90 20.02 -6.97
C ASN A 583 22.73 21.24 -7.37
N GLY A 584 22.11 22.16 -8.11
CA GLY A 584 22.67 23.49 -8.36
C GLY A 584 22.47 24.47 -7.21
N THR A 585 21.84 24.05 -6.10
CA THR A 585 21.51 24.93 -4.98
C THR A 585 22.32 24.58 -3.73
N ASP A 586 22.96 25.59 -3.17
CA ASP A 586 23.73 25.48 -1.94
C ASP A 586 22.84 25.01 -0.76
N PRO A 587 23.40 24.38 0.30
CA PRO A 587 22.63 24.03 1.49
C PRO A 587 21.84 25.22 2.04
N GLU A 588 20.65 24.98 2.62
CA GLU A 588 19.75 26.03 3.12
C GLU A 588 20.46 27.06 4.01
N ASP A 589 21.30 26.59 4.94
CA ASP A 589 22.11 27.46 5.82
C ASP A 589 23.10 28.36 5.07
N THR A 590 23.63 27.89 3.93
CA THR A 590 24.52 28.65 3.05
C THR A 590 23.74 29.71 2.28
N ILE A 591 22.56 29.36 1.73
CA ILE A 591 21.66 30.30 1.04
C ILE A 591 21.17 31.37 2.03
N LEU A 592 20.69 30.99 3.22
CA LEU A 592 20.29 31.91 4.29
C LEU A 592 21.44 32.83 4.71
N SER A 593 22.67 32.32 4.74
CA SER A 593 23.84 33.14 5.05
C SER A 593 24.18 34.15 3.95
N ALA A 594 23.82 33.89 2.71
CA ALA A 594 23.97 34.85 1.60
C ALA A 594 23.02 36.06 1.75
N PHE A 595 21.92 35.93 2.48
CA PHE A 595 20.98 37.04 2.75
C PHE A 595 21.39 37.94 3.93
N LYS A 596 22.28 37.47 4.83
CA LYS A 596 22.74 38.24 6.01
C LYS A 596 23.29 39.64 5.70
N PRO A 597 24.03 39.89 4.60
CA PRO A 597 24.47 41.24 4.25
C PRO A 597 23.34 42.21 3.90
N PHE A 598 22.17 41.70 3.49
CA PHE A 598 21.02 42.49 3.03
C PHE A 598 19.96 42.70 4.13
N ASP A 599 20.01 41.92 5.21
CA ASP A 599 19.17 42.05 6.40
C ASP A 599 20.04 42.05 7.67
N PRO A 600 20.86 43.09 7.90
CA PRO A 600 21.75 43.15 9.05
C PRO A 600 21.02 43.18 10.40
N ASN A 601 19.71 43.48 10.39
CA ASN A 601 18.86 43.49 11.57
C ASN A 601 18.15 42.15 11.82
N GLY A 602 18.30 41.16 10.92
CA GLY A 602 17.74 39.81 11.08
C GLY A 602 16.21 39.74 11.05
N THR A 603 15.57 40.69 10.37
CA THR A 603 14.11 40.80 10.25
C THR A 603 13.47 39.62 9.52
N GLY A 604 14.20 38.92 8.66
CA GLY A 604 13.69 37.85 7.80
C GLY A 604 13.16 38.32 6.43
N PHE A 605 13.24 39.62 6.14
CA PHE A 605 12.70 40.22 4.92
C PHE A 605 13.73 41.05 4.17
N VAL A 606 13.67 41.05 2.84
CA VAL A 606 14.47 41.91 1.96
C VAL A 606 13.56 42.61 0.94
N ASN A 607 13.78 43.89 0.67
CA ASN A 607 12.97 44.64 -0.29
C ASN A 607 13.14 44.09 -1.72
N LYS A 608 12.03 43.80 -2.40
CA LYS A 608 12.00 43.19 -3.74
C LYS A 608 12.73 44.02 -4.79
N ASP A 609 12.54 45.34 -4.79
CA ASP A 609 13.12 46.22 -5.81
C ASP A 609 14.63 46.37 -5.62
N GLU A 610 15.09 46.40 -4.36
CA GLU A 610 16.51 46.39 -4.04
C GLU A 610 17.19 45.07 -4.41
N PHE A 611 16.53 43.93 -4.12
CA PHE A 611 17.02 42.61 -4.49
C PHE A 611 17.04 42.39 -6.01
N LYS A 612 15.99 42.82 -6.73
CA LYS A 612 15.93 42.86 -8.20
C LYS A 612 17.12 43.62 -8.79
N ARG A 613 17.39 44.81 -8.25
CA ARG A 613 18.50 45.65 -8.70
C ARG A 613 19.85 44.95 -8.51
N LEU A 614 20.02 44.13 -7.48
CA LEU A 614 21.27 43.42 -7.22
C LEU A 614 21.46 42.22 -8.16
N LEU A 615 20.44 41.39 -8.35
CA LEU A 615 20.46 40.24 -9.27
C LEU A 615 20.76 40.64 -10.73
N MET A 616 20.33 41.84 -11.13
CA MET A 616 20.57 42.35 -12.48
C MET A 616 21.90 43.09 -12.65
N ASN A 617 22.59 43.46 -11.55
CA ASN A 617 23.78 44.32 -11.60
C ASN A 617 25.05 43.70 -11.00
N GLN A 618 24.96 42.61 -10.21
CA GLN A 618 26.08 41.97 -9.52
C GLN A 618 26.17 40.47 -9.85
N ALA A 619 27.39 39.92 -9.82
CA ALA A 619 27.71 38.53 -10.17
C ALA A 619 27.23 38.14 -11.59
N ASP A 620 26.81 36.88 -11.78
CA ASP A 620 26.18 36.44 -13.02
C ASP A 620 24.81 37.10 -13.14
N LYS A 621 24.66 37.99 -14.13
CA LYS A 621 23.52 38.88 -14.24
C LYS A 621 22.31 38.14 -14.77
N PHE A 622 21.22 38.21 -14.01
CA PHE A 622 19.93 37.72 -14.47
C PHE A 622 19.32 38.73 -15.47
N THR A 623 18.70 38.21 -16.53
CA THR A 623 17.85 38.99 -17.43
C THR A 623 16.55 39.39 -16.73
N ALA A 624 15.84 40.38 -17.28
CA ALA A 624 14.58 40.83 -16.69
C ALA A 624 13.52 39.71 -16.62
N GLU A 625 13.51 38.83 -17.62
CA GLU A 625 12.60 37.68 -17.72
C GLU A 625 12.93 36.61 -16.67
N GLU A 626 14.22 36.31 -16.47
CA GLU A 626 14.67 35.35 -15.44
C GLU A 626 14.36 35.83 -14.02
N VAL A 627 14.47 37.15 -13.74
CA VAL A 627 14.09 37.70 -12.43
C VAL A 627 12.57 37.64 -12.21
N GLU A 628 11.77 37.86 -13.25
CA GLU A 628 10.31 37.76 -13.13
C GLU A 628 9.85 36.32 -12.89
N GLN A 629 10.49 35.35 -13.55
CA GLN A 629 10.26 33.93 -13.29
C GLN A 629 10.68 33.55 -11.86
N ALA A 630 11.85 33.99 -11.40
CA ALA A 630 12.33 33.71 -10.05
C ALA A 630 11.42 34.30 -8.95
N PHE A 631 10.76 35.45 -9.21
CA PHE A 631 9.85 36.08 -8.26
C PHE A 631 8.39 35.63 -8.39
N ALA A 632 8.03 34.86 -9.42
CA ALA A 632 6.68 34.32 -9.56
C ALA A 632 6.32 33.35 -8.41
N LEU A 633 7.32 32.65 -7.88
CA LEU A 633 7.21 31.67 -6.80
C LEU A 633 7.71 32.22 -5.45
N ALA A 634 8.15 33.48 -5.40
CA ALA A 634 8.72 34.05 -4.19
C ALA A 634 7.62 34.58 -3.25
N PRO A 635 7.66 34.27 -1.94
CA PRO A 635 6.72 34.79 -0.96
C PRO A 635 7.00 36.28 -0.74
N ILE A 636 6.21 37.13 -1.41
CA ILE A 636 6.31 38.59 -1.37
C ILE A 636 5.10 39.15 -0.62
N ASP A 637 5.36 39.96 0.41
CA ASP A 637 4.32 40.64 1.17
C ASP A 637 3.62 41.75 0.35
N PRO A 638 2.43 42.23 0.78
CA PRO A 638 1.70 43.28 0.06
C PRO A 638 2.43 44.64 -0.04
N ILE A 639 3.53 44.83 0.68
CA ILE A 639 4.33 46.05 0.74
C ILE A 639 5.59 45.91 -0.14
N GLY A 640 5.81 44.73 -0.74
CA GLY A 640 6.90 44.46 -1.67
C GLY A 640 8.18 43.92 -1.04
N ASN A 641 8.11 43.28 0.14
CA ASN A 641 9.26 42.60 0.72
C ASN A 641 9.19 41.08 0.50
N ILE A 642 10.33 40.47 0.20
CA ILE A 642 10.51 39.04 0.03
C ILE A 642 10.82 38.43 1.41
N ASP A 643 10.04 37.43 1.82
CA ASP A 643 10.41 36.54 2.94
C ASP A 643 11.50 35.57 2.44
N TYR A 644 12.76 35.93 2.66
CA TYR A 644 13.87 35.13 2.14
C TYR A 644 14.05 33.81 2.89
N LYS A 645 13.47 33.65 4.08
CA LYS A 645 13.49 32.38 4.83
C LYS A 645 12.54 31.39 4.18
N GLN A 646 11.31 31.83 3.92
CA GLN A 646 10.34 31.02 3.21
C GLN A 646 10.75 30.76 1.75
N LEU A 647 11.35 31.75 1.07
CA LEU A 647 11.94 31.54 -0.26
C LEU A 647 13.05 30.49 -0.22
N CYS A 648 13.92 30.52 0.80
CA CYS A 648 14.99 29.53 0.95
C CYS A 648 14.44 28.12 1.18
N TYR A 649 13.39 28.00 1.99
CA TYR A 649 12.67 26.74 2.20
C TYR A 649 12.06 26.22 0.88
N ILE A 650 11.36 27.08 0.12
CA ILE A 650 10.77 26.71 -1.18
C ILE A 650 11.85 26.26 -2.19
N ILE A 651 12.99 26.93 -2.23
CA ILE A 651 14.11 26.56 -3.13
C ILE A 651 14.73 25.20 -2.75
N THR A 652 14.69 24.82 -1.48
CA THR A 652 15.34 23.60 -0.98
C THR A 652 14.39 22.42 -0.80
N HIS A 653 13.09 22.67 -0.61
CA HIS A 653 12.08 21.66 -0.28
C HIS A 653 10.84 21.67 -1.20
N GLY A 654 10.70 22.65 -2.11
CA GLY A 654 9.50 22.81 -2.96
C GLY A 654 8.38 23.64 -2.30
N ASP A 655 7.35 24.01 -3.08
CA ASP A 655 6.20 24.81 -2.58
C ASP A 655 5.03 23.90 -2.18
N GLU A 656 4.61 23.94 -0.91
CA GLU A 656 3.53 23.10 -0.33
C GLU A 656 2.10 23.53 -0.75
N LYS A 657 1.96 24.52 -1.65
CA LYS A 657 0.66 25.15 -1.98
C LYS A 657 -0.09 24.58 -3.19
N GLU A 658 0.33 23.48 -3.80
CA GLU A 658 -0.44 22.85 -4.88
C GLU A 658 -1.61 21.95 -4.40
N GLU A 659 -1.84 21.82 -3.09
CA GLU A 659 -3.03 21.15 -2.55
C GLU A 659 -4.01 22.17 -1.91
N SER A 660 -4.82 22.83 -2.75
CA SER A 660 -6.12 23.38 -2.32
C SER A 660 -7.11 23.49 -3.46
#